data_AF-A0A1V2M6B0-F1
#
_entry.id   AF-A0A1V2M6B0-F1
#
_cell.length_a   1.000
_cell.length_b   1.000
_cell.length_c   1.000
_cell.angle_alpha   90.00
_cell.angle_beta   90.00
_cell.angle_gamma   90.00
#
_symmetry.space_group_name_H-M   'P 1'
#
loop_
_entity.id
_entity.type
_entity.pdbx_description
1 polymer ?
#
loop_
_entity_poly.entity_id
_entity_poly.type
_entity_poly.pdbx_seq_one_letter_code
_entity_poly.pdbx_strand_id
1 'polypeptide(L)'
;MKKKLIITLIALLSTNIISVEINAKYYGTYKRLEQPKVSYEFQENELGVVNFAPIWGDKAKNIEMMKEYIDEADKLGVKILLFPEMCVTGYASSSDKEDEIYKMPIELAESIEGPTATYFSKIADEKDMWVIYGATETIEGDANHAYNSAFACSPDGAVYSYQKLAPVEGEWCVPGNKPVLIDAGEYGLIGLSICYDTYANPEIERYYAANGCNILLNPTATSRFYKDIDNDTLVEDYGWEWYYKNRLETIASRDGMTILSSNLVGTDGPQNEDGTFKYNFPGGSVIMNATFKGAQYYAGEIQSNGKLTTSANIVTGEKGLITNRSVVTAKTGYTTSHADFAPELYAKWYDEIADKFESGESLSYKYTDTDGPLAAVVNMSAVWGDKQANLNKIVQYIEEAALLGVEFLVFPETVLTGYEYQNPQTDKLIDVDVAMQVELAETIPGATTNYISELSKKYGMYIVLGMTEKEVEPIYEDSTEKVYNSAAIMYPNGKIESFRKMHRAGSESEWSIPGNTPVIIDTEWGKFGIDICRDGHFYPELGRYYAAMGCNVLVHPTATTGNPWYREGRIGSYTDRDGMAAITCNLLGPDGIFDEQTNTWSGGIFNSTSLIITKYLNEDGKVIAHPTTGYPINLNGTGSESIGYDERKTSPEGLEVAQMNLSGTGFSIANFNPRLFSEMYDKLAQMYRKNYIPLTE
;
A
#
# COMPACT_ATOMS: atom_id res chain seq x y z
N MET A 1 60.63 25.34 -3.47
CA MET A 1 61.30 25.97 -4.63
C MET A 1 60.19 26.52 -5.53
N LYS A 2 60.11 27.86 -5.65
CA LYS A 2 59.47 28.72 -6.69
C LYS A 2 58.39 28.10 -7.61
N LYS A 3 57.31 28.77 -8.03
CA LYS A 3 56.58 30.03 -7.77
C LYS A 3 55.59 30.12 -8.97
N LYS A 4 54.39 30.71 -8.77
CA LYS A 4 53.44 31.25 -9.78
C LYS A 4 52.55 30.21 -10.50
N LEU A 5 51.24 30.41 -10.71
CA LEU A 5 50.50 31.66 -10.88
C LEU A 5 49.01 31.47 -10.49
N ILE A 6 48.51 32.32 -9.59
CA ILE A 6 47.09 32.67 -9.44
C ILE A 6 46.85 33.86 -10.38
N ILE A 7 45.74 33.89 -11.13
CA ILE A 7 44.98 35.10 -11.52
C ILE A 7 43.58 34.66 -12.02
N THR A 8 42.59 34.95 -11.17
CA THR A 8 41.26 35.54 -11.48
C THR A 8 40.32 34.85 -12.47
N LEU A 9 39.17 34.38 -11.97
CA LEU A 9 37.86 34.74 -12.53
C LEU A 9 36.73 34.58 -11.48
N ILE A 10 36.34 35.69 -10.87
CA ILE A 10 34.98 35.92 -10.35
C ILE A 10 34.23 36.64 -11.48
N ALA A 11 32.98 36.25 -11.68
CA ALA A 11 31.92 36.87 -12.51
C ALA A 11 31.81 36.45 -13.99
N LEU A 12 30.85 35.55 -14.26
CA LEU A 12 29.94 35.42 -15.41
C LEU A 12 29.20 34.08 -15.21
N LEU A 13 28.02 34.00 -14.57
CA LEU A 13 26.71 34.29 -15.16
C LEU A 13 26.65 33.99 -16.67
N SER A 14 26.48 32.70 -17.02
CA SER A 14 25.50 32.21 -18.00
C SER A 14 25.81 30.77 -18.42
N THR A 15 24.77 29.94 -18.43
CA THR A 15 24.63 28.72 -19.25
C THR A 15 25.75 27.68 -19.18
N ASN A 16 25.56 26.66 -18.35
CA ASN A 16 25.86 25.27 -18.70
C ASN A 16 25.02 24.36 -17.81
N ILE A 17 23.76 24.20 -18.23
CA ILE A 17 22.97 23.01 -17.92
C ILE A 17 23.75 21.88 -18.58
N ILE A 18 24.48 21.09 -17.80
CA ILE A 18 24.87 19.75 -18.23
C ILE A 18 23.60 18.92 -18.04
N SER A 19 22.70 19.04 -19.01
CA SER A 19 21.66 18.04 -19.23
C SER A 19 22.43 16.80 -19.67
N VAL A 20 22.59 15.85 -18.76
CA VAL A 20 22.90 14.49 -19.15
C VAL A 20 21.65 14.00 -19.87
N GLU A 21 21.56 14.26 -21.18
CA GLU A 21 20.67 13.52 -22.06
C GLU A 21 21.17 12.07 -22.08
N ILE A 22 20.74 11.30 -21.09
CA ILE A 22 20.70 9.85 -21.20
C ILE A 22 19.59 9.59 -22.22
N ASN A 23 19.99 9.40 -23.48
CA ASN A 23 19.13 8.85 -24.50
C ASN A 23 18.46 7.58 -23.93
N ALA A 24 17.17 7.67 -23.61
CA ALA A 24 16.31 6.60 -23.15
C ALA A 24 16.00 5.60 -24.29
N LYS A 25 17.02 5.13 -25.00
CA LYS A 25 16.90 4.07 -26.00
C LYS A 25 17.49 2.79 -25.41
N TYR A 26 16.57 1.92 -25.01
CA TYR A 26 16.77 0.55 -24.56
C TYR A 26 17.25 0.40 -23.10
N TYR A 27 16.28 0.43 -22.17
CA TYR A 27 16.34 -0.53 -21.08
C TYR A 27 16.43 -1.92 -21.72
N GLY A 28 17.50 -2.65 -21.41
CA GLY A 28 17.71 -4.00 -21.92
C GLY A 28 16.45 -4.83 -21.66
N THR A 29 16.02 -5.58 -22.66
CA THR A 29 14.93 -6.56 -22.55
C THR A 29 15.39 -7.70 -21.65
N TYR A 30 15.37 -7.45 -20.34
CA TYR A 30 15.69 -8.46 -19.36
C TYR A 30 14.59 -9.52 -19.40
N LYS A 31 14.94 -10.71 -19.90
CA LYS A 31 14.02 -11.84 -19.84
C LYS A 31 13.77 -12.19 -18.38
N ARG A 32 12.52 -12.02 -17.95
CA ARG A 32 12.09 -12.32 -16.59
C ARG A 32 12.14 -13.82 -16.31
N LEU A 33 12.67 -14.22 -15.15
CA LEU A 33 12.55 -15.60 -14.64
C LEU A 33 11.21 -15.82 -13.92
N GLU A 34 10.70 -17.05 -13.95
CA GLU A 34 9.46 -17.41 -13.24
C GLU A 34 9.66 -17.35 -11.72
N GLN A 35 8.66 -16.81 -11.04
CA GLN A 35 8.61 -16.79 -9.59
C GLN A 35 8.16 -18.16 -9.06
N PRO A 36 8.73 -18.66 -7.94
CA PRO A 36 8.25 -19.86 -7.28
C PRO A 36 6.77 -19.75 -6.92
N LYS A 37 5.99 -20.81 -7.17
CA LYS A 37 4.57 -20.87 -6.80
C LYS A 37 4.34 -22.05 -5.87
N VAL A 38 3.77 -21.75 -4.71
CA VAL A 38 3.33 -22.75 -3.73
C VAL A 38 1.83 -22.59 -3.49
N SER A 39 1.16 -23.70 -3.23
CA SER A 39 -0.25 -23.75 -2.84
C SER A 39 -0.44 -24.87 -1.85
N TYR A 40 -1.02 -24.57 -0.69
CA TYR A 40 -1.43 -25.56 0.31
C TYR A 40 -2.87 -25.29 0.76
N GLU A 41 -3.59 -26.34 1.10
CA GLU A 41 -4.99 -26.25 1.55
C GLU A 41 -5.07 -26.69 3.02
N PHE A 42 -5.24 -25.72 3.91
CA PHE A 42 -5.47 -25.97 5.33
C PHE A 42 -6.93 -26.34 5.57
N GLN A 43 -7.15 -27.44 6.30
CA GLN A 43 -8.46 -27.88 6.73
C GLN A 43 -8.96 -27.05 7.92
N GLU A 44 -10.23 -27.24 8.26
CA GLU A 44 -10.83 -26.60 9.44
C GLU A 44 -9.98 -26.86 10.69
N ASN A 45 -9.74 -25.79 11.46
CA ASN A 45 -8.92 -25.75 12.67
C ASN A 45 -7.40 -25.92 12.51
N GLU A 46 -6.84 -26.05 11.30
CA GLU A 46 -5.39 -26.19 11.13
C GLU A 46 -4.60 -24.88 11.29
N LEU A 47 -5.28 -23.72 11.30
CA LEU A 47 -4.67 -22.41 11.53
C LEU A 47 -5.28 -21.78 12.78
N GLY A 48 -4.44 -21.25 13.67
CA GLY A 48 -4.83 -20.64 14.94
C GLY A 48 -4.17 -19.28 15.19
N VAL A 49 -4.95 -18.36 15.73
CA VAL A 49 -4.50 -17.06 16.26
C VAL A 49 -5.07 -16.85 17.66
N VAL A 50 -4.42 -16.04 18.49
CA VAL A 50 -4.81 -15.88 19.90
C VAL A 50 -5.03 -14.41 20.24
N ASN A 51 -6.24 -14.08 20.71
CA ASN A 51 -6.46 -12.86 21.47
C ASN A 51 -5.89 -13.07 22.88
N PHE A 52 -4.64 -12.63 23.09
CA PHE A 52 -3.89 -12.92 24.32
C PHE A 52 -3.83 -11.70 25.24
N ALA A 53 -4.04 -11.92 26.53
CA ALA A 53 -3.94 -10.89 27.56
C ALA A 53 -2.77 -11.22 28.50
N PRO A 54 -1.59 -10.63 28.28
CA PRO A 54 -0.41 -10.89 29.10
C PRO A 54 -0.59 -10.31 30.50
N ILE A 55 0.16 -10.87 31.44
CA ILE A 55 0.46 -10.27 32.73
C ILE A 55 1.79 -9.55 32.59
N TRP A 56 1.75 -8.23 32.64
CA TRP A 56 2.91 -7.38 32.41
C TRP A 56 4.07 -7.73 33.36
N GLY A 57 5.24 -8.01 32.79
CA GLY A 57 6.46 -8.39 33.50
C GLY A 57 6.52 -9.83 34.04
N ASP A 58 5.41 -10.59 34.07
CA ASP A 58 5.39 -11.97 34.58
C ASP A 58 5.54 -13.01 33.46
N LYS A 59 6.78 -13.15 32.98
CA LYS A 59 7.15 -14.10 31.94
C LYS A 59 6.72 -15.55 32.27
N ALA A 60 6.87 -15.98 33.52
CA ALA A 60 6.54 -17.35 33.91
C ALA A 60 5.04 -17.62 33.77
N LYS A 61 4.20 -16.69 34.23
CA LYS A 61 2.75 -16.85 34.15
C LYS A 61 2.24 -16.73 32.72
N ASN A 62 2.82 -15.86 31.91
CA ASN A 62 2.50 -15.75 30.49
C ASN A 62 2.82 -17.04 29.74
N ILE A 63 3.99 -17.64 29.96
CA ILE A 63 4.37 -18.92 29.35
C ILE A 63 3.39 -20.05 29.76
N GLU A 64 2.95 -20.08 31.02
CA GLU A 64 1.94 -21.05 31.48
C GLU A 64 0.60 -20.86 30.74
N MET A 65 0.11 -19.63 30.62
CA MET A 65 -1.12 -19.32 29.89
C MET A 65 -1.01 -19.63 28.39
N MET A 66 0.14 -19.32 27.77
CA MET A 66 0.40 -19.68 26.37
C MET A 66 0.37 -21.20 26.19
N LYS A 67 0.92 -21.96 27.14
CA LYS A 67 0.88 -23.43 27.11
C LYS A 67 -0.56 -23.97 27.14
N GLU A 68 -1.46 -23.33 27.89
CA GLU A 68 -2.88 -23.72 27.91
C GLU A 68 -3.52 -23.57 26.51
N TYR A 69 -3.25 -22.45 25.82
CA TYR A 69 -3.71 -22.25 24.45
C TYR A 69 -3.06 -23.21 23.45
N ILE A 70 -1.78 -23.55 23.62
CA ILE A 70 -1.09 -24.56 22.81
C ILE A 70 -1.73 -25.94 22.99
N ASP A 71 -2.04 -26.34 24.23
CA ASP A 71 -2.72 -27.60 24.53
C ASP A 71 -4.17 -27.62 24.02
N GLU A 72 -4.84 -26.47 23.95
CA GLU A 72 -6.16 -26.33 23.32
C GLU A 72 -6.06 -26.46 21.79
N ALA A 73 -5.10 -25.77 21.18
CA ALA A 73 -4.84 -25.79 19.75
C ALA A 73 -4.49 -27.21 19.23
N ASP A 74 -3.64 -27.93 19.97
CA ASP A 74 -3.29 -29.33 19.70
C ASP A 74 -4.53 -30.25 19.68
N LYS A 75 -5.45 -30.08 20.64
CA LYS A 75 -6.71 -30.86 20.68
C LYS A 75 -7.60 -30.59 19.46
N LEU A 76 -7.51 -29.40 18.88
CA LEU A 76 -8.25 -29.01 17.70
C LEU A 76 -7.54 -29.38 16.38
N GLY A 77 -6.28 -29.83 16.44
CA GLY A 77 -5.48 -30.17 15.27
C GLY A 77 -4.83 -28.98 14.57
N VAL A 78 -4.59 -27.88 15.29
CA VAL A 78 -3.87 -26.71 14.76
C VAL A 78 -2.46 -27.11 14.33
N LYS A 79 -2.05 -26.62 13.16
CA LYS A 79 -0.72 -26.83 12.55
C LYS A 79 0.16 -25.59 12.60
N ILE A 80 -0.44 -24.40 12.57
CA ILE A 80 0.25 -23.13 12.75
C ILE A 80 -0.52 -22.31 13.79
N LEU A 81 0.13 -22.03 14.92
CA LEU A 81 -0.41 -21.21 16.00
C LEU A 81 0.40 -19.93 16.17
N LEU A 82 -0.28 -18.80 16.03
CA LEU A 82 0.31 -17.46 16.17
C LEU A 82 -0.16 -16.79 17.46
N PHE A 83 0.79 -16.36 18.28
CA PHE A 83 0.56 -15.48 19.43
C PHE A 83 0.91 -14.02 19.10
N PRO A 84 0.37 -13.05 19.86
CA PRO A 84 0.63 -11.64 19.65
C PRO A 84 2.05 -11.16 19.92
N GLU A 85 2.31 -9.91 19.53
CA GLU A 85 3.54 -9.17 19.82
C GLU A 85 3.77 -9.04 21.33
N MET A 86 5.02 -9.22 21.77
CA MET A 86 5.44 -9.15 23.17
C MET A 86 4.57 -9.96 24.16
N CYS A 87 3.89 -11.02 23.73
CA CYS A 87 2.99 -11.80 24.58
C CYS A 87 3.72 -12.51 25.74
N VAL A 88 5.03 -12.74 25.63
CA VAL A 88 5.83 -13.33 26.72
C VAL A 88 6.04 -12.35 27.87
N THR A 89 6.16 -11.05 27.61
CA THR A 89 6.53 -10.03 28.60
C THR A 89 5.40 -9.07 28.95
N GLY A 90 4.46 -8.84 28.05
CA GLY A 90 3.61 -7.64 28.04
C GLY A 90 4.27 -6.51 27.22
N TYR A 91 3.44 -5.61 26.71
CA TYR A 91 3.84 -4.52 25.84
C TYR A 91 4.59 -3.43 26.61
N ALA A 92 5.57 -2.81 25.96
CA ALA A 92 6.35 -1.72 26.55
C ALA A 92 6.65 -0.65 25.49
N SER A 93 6.30 0.60 25.79
CA SER A 93 6.69 1.75 24.98
C SER A 93 7.20 2.88 25.88
N SER A 94 8.52 3.09 25.89
CA SER A 94 9.16 4.15 26.68
C SER A 94 10.53 4.53 26.10
N SER A 95 10.88 5.81 26.27
CA SER A 95 12.22 6.33 25.95
C SER A 95 12.92 6.89 27.20
N ASP A 96 12.30 6.78 28.37
CA ASP A 96 12.92 7.17 29.64
C ASP A 96 13.67 5.98 30.23
N LYS A 97 15.00 6.07 30.25
CA LYS A 97 15.89 4.99 30.71
C LYS A 97 15.69 4.64 32.18
N GLU A 98 15.08 5.52 32.97
CA GLU A 98 14.82 5.25 34.38
C GLU A 98 13.49 4.54 34.64
N ASP A 99 12.60 4.53 33.65
CA ASP A 99 11.27 3.92 33.70
C ASP A 99 11.35 2.39 33.78
N GLU A 100 10.47 1.78 34.57
CA GLU A 100 10.29 0.32 34.61
C GLU A 100 9.81 -0.22 33.25
N ILE A 101 9.07 0.59 32.48
CA ILE A 101 8.65 0.25 31.12
C ILE A 101 9.85 0.12 30.19
N TYR A 102 10.89 0.93 30.36
CA TYR A 102 12.12 0.83 29.57
C TYR A 102 12.96 -0.38 29.99
N LYS A 103 13.10 -0.61 31.30
CA LYS A 103 13.97 -1.66 31.86
C LYS A 103 13.42 -3.08 31.65
N MET A 104 12.12 -3.28 31.84
CA MET A 104 11.45 -4.58 31.76
C MET A 104 11.78 -5.37 30.47
N PRO A 105 11.59 -4.82 29.24
CA PRO A 105 11.83 -5.58 28.03
C PRO A 105 13.29 -6.02 27.87
N ILE A 106 14.24 -5.23 28.38
CA ILE A 106 15.68 -5.54 28.34
C ILE A 106 16.02 -6.63 29.35
N GLU A 107 15.54 -6.51 30.58
CA GLU A 107 15.81 -7.47 31.67
C GLU A 107 15.21 -8.86 31.38
N LEU A 108 14.09 -8.90 30.68
CA LEU A 108 13.40 -10.15 30.34
C LEU A 108 13.80 -10.75 28.99
N ALA A 109 14.60 -10.03 28.19
CA ALA A 109 15.03 -10.46 26.86
C ALA A 109 15.81 -11.77 26.90
N GLU A 110 15.59 -12.61 25.90
CA GLU A 110 16.28 -13.89 25.73
C GLU A 110 16.80 -14.05 24.30
N SER A 111 17.96 -14.69 24.14
CA SER A 111 18.45 -15.06 22.81
C SER A 111 17.59 -16.18 22.20
N ILE A 112 17.80 -16.47 20.91
CA ILE A 112 17.20 -17.63 20.23
C ILE A 112 17.52 -19.00 20.86
N GLU A 113 18.61 -19.09 21.62
CA GLU A 113 19.00 -20.28 22.39
C GLU A 113 18.51 -20.23 23.85
N GLY A 114 17.67 -19.26 24.19
CA GLY A 114 17.17 -19.01 25.53
C GLY A 114 16.20 -20.07 26.06
N PRO A 115 15.90 -20.06 27.37
CA PRO A 115 15.02 -21.04 27.99
C PRO A 115 13.58 -21.02 27.45
N THR A 116 13.04 -19.85 27.09
CA THR A 116 11.69 -19.74 26.50
C THR A 116 11.64 -20.36 25.11
N ALA A 117 12.63 -20.04 24.27
CA ALA A 117 12.77 -20.63 22.94
C ALA A 117 12.98 -22.15 22.99
N THR A 118 13.84 -22.63 23.89
CA THR A 118 14.06 -24.07 24.12
C THR A 118 12.77 -24.77 24.56
N TYR A 119 12.00 -24.14 25.44
CA TYR A 119 10.74 -24.69 25.94
C TYR A 119 9.69 -24.81 24.83
N PHE A 120 9.45 -23.74 24.06
CA PHE A 120 8.47 -23.76 22.98
C PHE A 120 8.93 -24.58 21.77
N SER A 121 10.24 -24.65 21.47
CA SER A 121 10.82 -25.57 20.47
C SER A 121 10.47 -27.02 20.79
N LYS A 122 10.69 -27.44 22.04
CA LYS A 122 10.35 -28.79 22.49
C LYS A 122 8.85 -29.07 22.37
N ILE A 123 8.00 -28.10 22.73
CA ILE A 123 6.55 -28.27 22.62
C ILE A 123 6.12 -28.33 21.15
N ALA A 124 6.69 -27.50 20.28
CA ALA A 124 6.42 -27.51 18.85
C ALA A 124 6.72 -28.87 18.21
N ASP A 125 7.87 -29.46 18.56
CA ASP A 125 8.27 -30.83 18.17
C ASP A 125 7.31 -31.90 18.75
N GLU A 126 7.02 -31.84 20.05
CA GLU A 126 6.10 -32.79 20.71
C GLU A 126 4.67 -32.76 20.14
N LYS A 127 4.23 -31.61 19.61
CA LYS A 127 2.87 -31.38 19.11
C LYS A 127 2.75 -31.41 17.59
N ASP A 128 3.87 -31.54 16.86
CA ASP A 128 3.88 -31.43 15.40
C ASP A 128 3.16 -30.14 14.91
N MET A 129 3.53 -29.01 15.52
CA MET A 129 2.87 -27.72 15.32
C MET A 129 3.88 -26.57 15.29
N TRP A 130 3.73 -25.65 14.33
CA TRP A 130 4.43 -24.38 14.35
C TRP A 130 3.88 -23.48 15.46
N VAL A 131 4.76 -23.04 16.36
CA VAL A 131 4.42 -22.10 17.45
C VAL A 131 5.18 -20.80 17.26
N ILE A 132 4.44 -19.72 16.97
CA ILE A 132 5.00 -18.40 16.72
C ILE A 132 4.56 -17.45 17.83
N TYR A 133 5.49 -16.69 18.41
CA TYR A 133 5.19 -15.80 19.54
C TYR A 133 6.07 -14.55 19.58
N GLY A 134 5.52 -13.47 20.13
CA GLY A 134 6.25 -12.23 20.35
C GLY A 134 7.00 -12.22 21.69
N ALA A 135 8.28 -11.87 21.66
CA ALA A 135 9.12 -11.74 22.85
C ALA A 135 10.25 -10.73 22.58
N THR A 136 10.96 -10.33 23.64
CA THR A 136 12.16 -9.49 23.50
C THR A 136 13.40 -10.35 23.32
N GLU A 137 14.28 -9.94 22.40
CA GLU A 137 15.49 -10.68 22.05
C GLU A 137 16.75 -9.89 22.42
N THR A 138 17.73 -10.57 23.02
CA THR A 138 18.99 -9.97 23.44
C THR A 138 19.85 -9.54 22.26
N ILE A 139 20.61 -8.46 22.43
CA ILE A 139 21.59 -7.99 21.45
C ILE A 139 23.00 -8.37 21.93
N GLU A 140 23.78 -9.03 21.08
CA GLU A 140 25.14 -9.41 21.45
C GLU A 140 25.99 -8.16 21.74
N GLY A 141 26.51 -8.08 22.96
CA GLY A 141 27.36 -6.96 23.39
C GLY A 141 26.61 -5.69 23.81
N ASP A 142 25.28 -5.67 23.78
CA ASP A 142 24.48 -4.55 24.26
C ASP A 142 23.47 -4.99 25.32
N ALA A 143 23.70 -4.55 26.56
CA ALA A 143 22.88 -4.86 27.72
C ALA A 143 21.87 -3.75 28.06
N ASN A 144 21.80 -2.66 27.29
CA ASN A 144 20.91 -1.53 27.54
C ASN A 144 19.76 -1.45 26.53
N HIS A 145 19.73 -2.35 25.56
CA HIS A 145 18.71 -2.39 24.53
C HIS A 145 18.35 -3.84 24.22
N ALA A 146 17.21 -4.02 23.57
CA ALA A 146 16.73 -5.31 23.09
C ALA A 146 16.08 -5.14 21.71
N TYR A 147 15.88 -6.25 21.02
CA TYR A 147 14.96 -6.30 19.88
C TYR A 147 13.55 -6.64 20.37
N ASN A 148 12.53 -6.08 19.72
CA ASN A 148 11.19 -6.66 19.70
C ASN A 148 11.15 -7.72 18.59
N SER A 149 10.97 -8.98 18.96
CA SER A 149 11.14 -10.10 18.03
C SER A 149 9.93 -11.04 18.00
N ALA A 150 9.74 -11.64 16.82
CA ALA A 150 8.84 -12.76 16.61
C ALA A 150 9.69 -14.02 16.51
N PHE A 151 9.50 -14.94 17.45
CA PHE A 151 10.13 -16.25 17.43
C PHE A 151 9.19 -17.23 16.74
N ALA A 152 9.74 -18.12 15.92
CA ALA A 152 9.02 -19.21 15.29
C ALA A 152 9.71 -20.54 15.63
N CYS A 153 9.00 -21.41 16.33
CA CYS A 153 9.44 -22.76 16.66
C CYS A 153 8.76 -23.74 15.70
N SER A 154 9.55 -24.53 14.99
CA SER A 154 9.07 -25.48 13.99
C SER A 154 8.71 -26.86 14.60
N PRO A 155 7.90 -27.67 13.89
CA PRO A 155 7.61 -29.05 14.24
C PRO A 155 8.82 -30.00 14.30
N ASP A 156 9.99 -29.60 13.81
CA ASP A 156 11.24 -30.36 13.92
C ASP A 156 12.20 -29.78 14.99
N GLY A 157 11.73 -28.83 15.79
CA GLY A 157 12.46 -28.23 16.90
C GLY A 157 13.43 -27.11 16.51
N ALA A 158 13.51 -26.71 15.24
CA ALA A 158 14.26 -25.52 14.85
C ALA A 158 13.60 -24.24 15.38
N VAL A 159 14.43 -23.22 15.62
CA VAL A 159 13.98 -21.90 16.09
C VAL A 159 14.48 -20.85 15.12
N TYR A 160 13.59 -19.94 14.75
CA TYR A 160 13.86 -18.76 13.94
C TYR A 160 13.46 -17.50 14.74
N SER A 161 14.13 -16.38 14.50
CA SER A 161 13.72 -15.07 15.04
C SER A 161 13.71 -14.01 13.94
N TYR A 162 12.67 -13.18 13.95
CA TYR A 162 12.58 -11.94 13.18
C TYR A 162 12.64 -10.76 14.14
N GLN A 163 13.59 -9.85 13.93
CA GLN A 163 13.67 -8.58 14.66
C GLN A 163 12.86 -7.51 13.93
N LYS A 164 11.96 -6.81 14.65
CA LYS A 164 11.14 -5.71 14.10
C LYS A 164 12.01 -4.67 13.39
N LEU A 165 11.69 -4.34 12.14
CA LEU A 165 12.50 -3.42 11.33
C LEU A 165 12.19 -1.96 11.64
N ALA A 166 10.93 -1.65 11.94
CA ALA A 166 10.46 -0.32 12.30
C ALA A 166 9.84 -0.31 13.70
N PRO A 167 10.66 -0.41 14.76
CA PRO A 167 10.15 -0.35 16.12
C PRO A 167 9.55 1.02 16.43
N VAL A 168 8.44 0.99 17.18
CA VAL A 168 7.70 2.16 17.69
C VAL A 168 7.61 2.13 19.23
N GLU A 169 8.37 1.24 19.85
CA GLU A 169 8.38 0.96 21.28
C GLU A 169 9.28 1.95 22.08
N GLY A 170 9.91 2.91 21.41
CA GLY A 170 10.80 3.89 22.03
C GLY A 170 12.26 3.45 22.12
N GLU A 171 13.08 4.21 22.84
CA GLU A 171 14.54 4.11 22.79
C GLU A 171 15.13 2.82 23.38
N TRP A 172 14.36 1.94 24.03
CA TRP A 172 14.87 0.63 24.46
C TRP A 172 15.01 -0.36 23.29
N CYS A 173 14.19 -0.18 22.25
CA CYS A 173 14.03 -1.12 21.16
C CYS A 173 14.89 -0.70 19.96
N VAL A 174 15.82 -1.56 19.56
CA VAL A 174 16.69 -1.32 18.40
C VAL A 174 16.06 -1.93 17.14
N PRO A 175 16.11 -1.26 15.98
CA PRO A 175 15.62 -1.85 14.74
C PRO A 175 16.46 -3.05 14.29
N GLY A 176 15.78 -4.09 13.83
CA GLY A 176 16.37 -5.15 13.02
C GLY A 176 16.77 -4.67 11.62
N ASN A 177 17.41 -5.55 10.86
CA ASN A 177 17.83 -5.24 9.48
C ASN A 177 17.65 -6.40 8.49
N LYS A 178 16.90 -7.44 8.87
CA LYS A 178 16.75 -8.66 8.06
C LYS A 178 15.30 -9.10 8.00
N PRO A 179 14.69 -9.08 6.81
CA PRO A 179 13.48 -9.84 6.54
C PRO A 179 13.73 -11.34 6.77
N VAL A 180 12.72 -12.07 7.25
CA VAL A 180 12.79 -13.49 7.55
C VAL A 180 11.72 -14.25 6.78
N LEU A 181 12.18 -15.17 5.94
CA LEU A 181 11.37 -16.15 5.21
C LEU A 181 11.76 -17.54 5.69
N ILE A 182 10.78 -18.33 6.11
CA ILE A 182 10.94 -19.67 6.64
C ILE A 182 10.34 -20.67 5.64
N ASP A 183 11.10 -21.71 5.32
CA ASP A 183 10.57 -22.87 4.59
C ASP A 183 9.82 -23.77 5.58
N ALA A 184 8.50 -23.78 5.46
CA ALA A 184 7.59 -24.56 6.27
C ALA A 184 7.22 -25.90 5.62
N GLY A 185 8.07 -26.40 4.70
CA GLY A 185 7.89 -27.69 4.04
C GLY A 185 6.66 -27.70 3.15
N GLU A 186 5.73 -28.61 3.41
CA GLU A 186 4.52 -28.74 2.58
C GLU A 186 3.59 -27.51 2.66
N TYR A 187 3.68 -26.72 3.72
CA TYR A 187 2.91 -25.49 3.89
C TYR A 187 3.43 -24.33 3.04
N GLY A 188 4.65 -24.43 2.49
CA GLY A 188 5.28 -23.40 1.68
C GLY A 188 6.15 -22.43 2.48
N LEU A 189 6.16 -21.16 2.07
CA LEU A 189 7.00 -20.13 2.65
C LEU A 189 6.21 -19.22 3.59
N ILE A 190 6.71 -19.08 4.81
CA ILE A 190 6.20 -18.19 5.86
C ILE A 190 7.07 -16.94 5.92
N GLY A 191 6.46 -15.77 5.73
CA GLY A 191 7.07 -14.47 6.03
C GLY A 191 6.68 -14.01 7.44
N LEU A 192 7.66 -13.47 8.19
CA LEU A 192 7.42 -12.87 9.49
C LEU A 192 7.49 -11.34 9.41
N SER A 193 6.54 -10.66 10.03
CA SER A 193 6.54 -9.21 10.27
C SER A 193 5.85 -8.91 11.59
N ILE A 194 6.09 -7.75 12.20
CA ILE A 194 5.48 -7.41 13.51
C ILE A 194 4.78 -6.07 13.41
N CYS A 195 3.45 -6.07 13.59
CA CYS A 195 2.64 -4.89 13.83
C CYS A 195 2.94 -3.74 12.86
N TYR A 196 3.60 -2.68 13.34
CA TYR A 196 3.94 -1.50 12.55
C TYR A 196 4.70 -1.83 11.27
N ASP A 197 5.54 -2.86 11.24
CA ASP A 197 6.18 -3.34 10.00
C ASP A 197 5.15 -3.66 8.93
N THR A 198 4.15 -4.48 9.28
CA THR A 198 3.04 -4.88 8.40
C THR A 198 2.17 -3.69 7.99
N TYR A 199 1.95 -2.73 8.89
CA TYR A 199 1.02 -1.63 8.62
C TYR A 199 1.66 -0.44 7.91
N ALA A 200 2.98 -0.28 8.03
CA ALA A 200 3.69 0.92 7.62
C ALA A 200 4.72 0.68 6.50
N ASN A 201 5.25 -0.54 6.34
CA ASN A 201 6.36 -0.80 5.43
C ASN A 201 5.97 -1.83 4.36
N PRO A 202 5.27 -1.39 3.30
CA PRO A 202 4.76 -2.33 2.33
C PRO A 202 5.87 -3.12 1.60
N GLU A 203 7.09 -2.61 1.63
CA GLU A 203 8.28 -3.17 1.00
C GLU A 203 8.59 -4.59 1.51
N ILE A 204 8.27 -4.88 2.79
CA ILE A 204 8.55 -6.17 3.42
C ILE A 204 7.68 -7.25 2.80
N GLU A 205 6.37 -7.06 2.77
CA GLU A 205 5.46 -8.05 2.20
C GLU A 205 5.60 -8.15 0.69
N ARG A 206 5.99 -7.06 0.00
CA ARG A 206 6.32 -7.08 -1.43
C ARG A 206 7.55 -7.93 -1.70
N TYR A 207 8.58 -7.82 -0.87
CA TYR A 207 9.76 -8.66 -0.94
C TYR A 207 9.43 -10.13 -0.66
N TYR A 208 8.64 -10.42 0.37
CA TYR A 208 8.19 -11.78 0.66
C TYR A 208 7.37 -12.38 -0.47
N ALA A 209 6.36 -11.65 -0.95
CA ALA A 209 5.54 -12.07 -2.07
C ALA A 209 6.42 -12.37 -3.29
N ALA A 210 7.35 -11.49 -3.64
CA ALA A 210 8.28 -11.69 -4.75
C ALA A 210 9.19 -12.91 -4.57
N ASN A 211 9.50 -13.35 -3.34
CA ASN A 211 10.26 -14.58 -3.09
C ASN A 211 9.40 -15.87 -3.11
N GLY A 212 8.09 -15.76 -3.30
CA GLY A 212 7.19 -16.91 -3.35
C GLY A 212 6.40 -17.17 -2.06
N CYS A 213 6.46 -16.25 -1.09
CA CYS A 213 5.70 -16.33 0.16
C CYS A 213 4.20 -16.52 -0.08
N ASN A 214 3.59 -17.44 0.67
CA ASN A 214 2.15 -17.71 0.63
C ASN A 214 1.45 -17.48 1.97
N ILE A 215 2.20 -17.38 3.08
CA ILE A 215 1.67 -17.13 4.42
C ILE A 215 2.45 -15.99 5.08
N LEU A 216 1.76 -14.94 5.50
CA LEU A 216 2.30 -13.85 6.31
C LEU A 216 1.80 -14.01 7.75
N LEU A 217 2.72 -14.06 8.72
CA LEU A 217 2.39 -14.08 10.14
C LEU A 217 2.73 -12.74 10.77
N ASN A 218 1.74 -12.12 11.41
CA ASN A 218 1.81 -10.78 11.96
C ASN A 218 1.41 -10.75 13.46
N PRO A 219 2.35 -11.02 14.39
CA PRO A 219 2.16 -10.67 15.80
C PRO A 219 1.91 -9.16 15.95
N THR A 220 0.89 -8.78 16.70
CA THR A 220 0.42 -7.41 16.82
C THR A 220 0.15 -7.01 18.27
N ALA A 221 0.50 -5.77 18.61
CA ALA A 221 0.02 -5.05 19.79
C ALA A 221 -0.41 -3.64 19.37
N THR A 222 -1.63 -3.50 18.86
CA THR A 222 -2.16 -2.19 18.43
C THR A 222 -3.56 -1.92 18.95
N SER A 223 -3.73 -0.71 19.46
CA SER A 223 -4.99 -0.13 19.94
C SER A 223 -5.32 1.17 19.21
N ARG A 224 -4.71 1.42 18.05
CA ARG A 224 -4.90 2.66 17.29
C ARG A 224 -6.39 2.87 17.00
N PHE A 225 -6.92 4.03 17.41
CA PHE A 225 -8.34 4.39 17.31
C PHE A 225 -9.32 3.48 18.05
N TYR A 226 -8.84 2.68 19.02
CA TYR A 226 -9.69 1.97 19.98
C TYR A 226 -9.87 2.84 21.23
N LYS A 227 -10.93 3.65 21.24
CA LYS A 227 -11.23 4.61 22.31
C LYS A 227 -12.72 4.91 22.28
N ASP A 228 -13.22 5.49 23.36
CA ASP A 228 -14.52 6.15 23.40
C ASP A 228 -14.47 7.44 22.53
N ILE A 229 -15.21 7.48 21.43
CA ILE A 229 -15.20 8.53 20.40
C ILE A 229 -16.25 9.59 20.70
N ASP A 230 -17.40 9.23 21.29
CA ASP A 230 -18.51 10.14 21.57
C ASP A 230 -18.69 10.50 23.06
N ASN A 231 -17.81 9.99 23.93
CA ASN A 231 -17.82 10.11 25.38
C ASN A 231 -19.06 9.49 26.06
N ASP A 232 -19.65 8.45 25.49
CA ASP A 232 -20.79 7.73 26.08
C ASP A 232 -20.40 6.63 27.06
N THR A 233 -19.10 6.46 27.34
CA THR A 233 -18.44 5.44 28.18
C THR A 233 -18.25 4.06 27.52
N LEU A 234 -18.68 3.87 26.28
CA LEU A 234 -18.43 2.68 25.49
C LEU A 234 -17.22 2.91 24.59
N VAL A 235 -16.26 1.99 24.63
CA VAL A 235 -15.11 2.02 23.73
C VAL A 235 -15.54 1.46 22.39
N GLU A 236 -15.44 2.25 21.33
CA GLU A 236 -15.78 1.77 20.01
C GLU A 236 -14.56 1.23 19.26
N ASP A 237 -14.82 0.19 18.47
CA ASP A 237 -13.81 -0.55 17.72
C ASP A 237 -13.80 -0.24 16.23
N TYR A 238 -14.83 0.39 15.67
CA TYR A 238 -14.94 0.62 14.23
C TYR A 238 -13.75 1.40 13.63
N GLY A 239 -13.16 2.35 14.37
CA GLY A 239 -11.93 3.05 13.93
C GLY A 239 -10.69 2.16 13.93
N TRP A 240 -10.55 1.31 14.94
CA TRP A 240 -9.50 0.29 15.00
C TRP A 240 -9.70 -0.77 13.90
N GLU A 241 -10.93 -1.25 13.73
CA GLU A 241 -11.30 -2.23 12.71
C GLU A 241 -10.99 -1.68 11.33
N TRP A 242 -11.35 -0.43 11.03
CA TRP A 242 -11.01 0.15 9.73
C TRP A 242 -9.51 0.18 9.52
N TYR A 243 -8.73 0.66 10.49
CA TYR A 243 -7.27 0.69 10.38
C TYR A 243 -6.72 -0.71 10.11
N TYR A 244 -7.18 -1.70 10.88
CA TYR A 244 -6.72 -3.06 10.80
C TYR A 244 -7.12 -3.75 9.48
N LYS A 245 -8.40 -3.67 9.11
CA LYS A 245 -8.95 -4.19 7.85
C LYS A 245 -8.29 -3.52 6.66
N ASN A 246 -8.22 -2.20 6.63
CA ASN A 246 -7.64 -1.48 5.50
C ASN A 246 -6.18 -1.88 5.25
N ARG A 247 -5.39 -2.19 6.28
CA ARG A 247 -4.01 -2.67 6.08
C ARG A 247 -3.95 -4.13 5.63
N LEU A 248 -4.62 -5.02 6.33
CA LEU A 248 -4.49 -6.46 6.03
C LEU A 248 -5.19 -6.84 4.73
N GLU A 249 -6.36 -6.25 4.43
CA GLU A 249 -7.10 -6.50 3.20
C GLU A 249 -6.35 -5.97 1.97
N THR A 250 -5.63 -4.85 2.10
CA THR A 250 -4.83 -4.31 0.99
C THR A 250 -3.63 -5.21 0.70
N ILE A 251 -2.93 -5.71 1.72
CA ILE A 251 -1.85 -6.69 1.57
C ILE A 251 -2.38 -7.99 0.96
N ALA A 252 -3.41 -8.59 1.56
CA ALA A 252 -3.94 -9.86 1.10
C ALA A 252 -4.43 -9.73 -0.36
N SER A 253 -5.13 -8.64 -0.71
CA SER A 253 -5.70 -8.48 -2.06
C SER A 253 -4.69 -8.08 -3.12
N ARG A 254 -3.63 -7.36 -2.73
CA ARG A 254 -2.53 -7.00 -3.62
C ARG A 254 -1.57 -8.18 -3.79
N ASP A 255 -1.09 -8.76 -2.71
CA ASP A 255 -0.01 -9.74 -2.76
C ASP A 255 -0.48 -11.19 -2.73
N GLY A 256 -1.78 -11.42 -2.55
CA GLY A 256 -2.41 -12.74 -2.63
C GLY A 256 -2.02 -13.72 -1.52
N MET A 257 -1.40 -13.25 -0.44
CA MET A 257 -0.97 -14.09 0.68
C MET A 257 -2.12 -14.38 1.65
N THR A 258 -2.05 -15.54 2.29
CA THR A 258 -2.80 -15.81 3.52
C THR A 258 -2.16 -15.04 4.66
N ILE A 259 -2.98 -14.35 5.47
CA ILE A 259 -2.50 -13.59 6.62
C ILE A 259 -3.10 -14.18 7.88
N LEU A 260 -2.23 -14.49 8.84
CA LEU A 260 -2.61 -14.68 10.23
C LEU A 260 -2.09 -13.46 11.00
N SER A 261 -2.97 -12.77 11.70
CA SER A 261 -2.61 -11.62 12.51
C SER A 261 -3.19 -11.80 13.91
N SER A 262 -2.35 -11.73 14.93
CA SER A 262 -2.72 -12.02 16.32
C SER A 262 -2.47 -10.80 17.18
N ASN A 263 -3.50 -10.27 17.85
CA ASN A 263 -3.40 -9.04 18.63
C ASN A 263 -3.57 -9.28 20.13
N LEU A 264 -2.91 -8.45 20.95
CA LEU A 264 -3.16 -8.41 22.39
C LEU A 264 -4.61 -7.98 22.67
N VAL A 265 -5.15 -8.36 23.83
CA VAL A 265 -6.49 -7.96 24.28
C VAL A 265 -6.51 -7.59 25.76
N GLY A 266 -7.32 -6.60 26.10
CA GLY A 266 -7.49 -6.10 27.46
C GLY A 266 -6.37 -5.17 27.90
N THR A 267 -6.36 -4.88 29.20
CA THR A 267 -5.43 -3.95 29.84
C THR A 267 -4.03 -4.53 30.01
N ASP A 268 -3.00 -3.71 29.79
CA ASP A 268 -1.59 -4.10 29.92
C ASP A 268 -0.72 -2.91 30.38
N GLY A 269 0.51 -3.17 30.79
CA GLY A 269 1.43 -2.17 31.34
C GLY A 269 1.24 -1.90 32.83
N PRO A 270 2.02 -0.98 33.41
CA PRO A 270 1.83 -0.55 34.78
C PRO A 270 0.50 0.20 34.96
N GLN A 271 -0.03 0.13 36.19
CA GLN A 271 -1.26 0.81 36.56
C GLN A 271 -0.99 2.29 36.85
N ASN A 272 -1.79 3.17 36.27
CA ASN A 272 -1.79 4.61 36.54
C ASN A 272 -2.38 4.90 37.94
N GLU A 273 -2.11 6.09 38.47
CA GLU A 273 -2.62 6.51 39.80
C GLU A 273 -4.15 6.47 39.93
N ASP A 274 -4.87 6.63 38.82
CA ASP A 274 -6.34 6.59 38.75
C ASP A 274 -6.91 5.17 38.64
N GLY A 275 -6.06 4.14 38.66
CA GLY A 275 -6.45 2.74 38.56
C GLY A 275 -6.62 2.23 37.11
N THR A 276 -6.48 3.09 36.10
CA THR A 276 -6.42 2.65 34.69
C THR A 276 -5.07 2.04 34.37
N PHE A 277 -4.97 1.30 33.27
CA PHE A 277 -3.71 0.73 32.80
C PHE A 277 -3.13 1.58 31.67
N LYS A 278 -1.80 1.51 31.50
CA LYS A 278 -1.10 2.26 30.46
C LYS A 278 -1.59 1.94 29.06
N TYR A 279 -1.91 0.67 28.80
CA TYR A 279 -2.38 0.17 27.52
C TYR A 279 -3.71 -0.56 27.66
N ASN A 280 -4.52 -0.51 26.60
CA ASN A 280 -5.74 -1.30 26.47
C ASN A 280 -5.89 -1.74 25.02
N PHE A 281 -5.85 -3.04 24.77
CA PHE A 281 -5.87 -3.59 23.42
C PHE A 281 -7.23 -4.22 23.09
N PRO A 282 -7.71 -4.08 21.85
CA PRO A 282 -9.02 -4.59 21.46
C PRO A 282 -9.03 -6.09 21.20
N GLY A 283 -7.89 -6.78 21.06
CA GLY A 283 -7.87 -8.10 20.44
C GLY A 283 -8.12 -7.97 18.94
N GLY A 284 -8.98 -8.82 18.40
CA GLY A 284 -9.31 -8.80 16.98
C GLY A 284 -8.30 -9.51 16.09
N SER A 285 -7.77 -10.62 16.59
CA SER A 285 -6.97 -11.55 15.80
C SER A 285 -7.79 -12.12 14.64
N VAL A 286 -7.16 -12.27 13.47
CA VAL A 286 -7.83 -12.72 12.24
C VAL A 286 -6.98 -13.73 11.47
N ILE A 287 -7.69 -14.57 10.71
CA ILE A 287 -7.15 -15.44 9.67
C ILE A 287 -7.87 -15.07 8.40
N MET A 288 -7.14 -14.63 7.37
CA MET A 288 -7.77 -14.12 6.16
C MET A 288 -7.00 -14.44 4.88
N ASN A 289 -7.75 -14.52 3.79
CA ASN A 289 -7.23 -14.42 2.43
C ASN A 289 -7.89 -13.23 1.75
N ALA A 290 -7.34 -12.83 0.61
CA ALA A 290 -8.11 -12.04 -0.32
C ALA A 290 -8.49 -12.82 -1.56
N THR A 291 -9.68 -12.49 -2.05
CA THR A 291 -10.15 -12.89 -3.36
C THR A 291 -10.33 -11.63 -4.22
N PHE A 292 -10.43 -11.80 -5.53
CA PHE A 292 -10.77 -10.68 -6.43
C PHE A 292 -12.15 -10.05 -6.11
N LYS A 293 -12.99 -10.71 -5.30
CA LYS A 293 -14.29 -10.20 -4.87
C LYS A 293 -14.24 -9.48 -3.51
N GLY A 294 -13.06 -9.37 -2.89
CA GLY A 294 -12.87 -8.81 -1.56
C GLY A 294 -12.16 -9.78 -0.61
N ALA A 295 -11.77 -9.27 0.54
CA ALA A 295 -11.18 -10.07 1.60
C ALA A 295 -12.18 -11.12 2.13
N GLN A 296 -11.64 -12.25 2.56
CA GLN A 296 -12.38 -13.34 3.18
C GLN A 296 -11.79 -13.63 4.54
N TYR A 297 -12.63 -13.55 5.57
CA TYR A 297 -12.29 -13.88 6.95
C TYR A 297 -12.66 -15.34 7.24
N TYR A 298 -11.71 -16.08 7.81
CA TYR A 298 -11.85 -17.49 8.15
C TYR A 298 -11.85 -17.73 9.66
N ALA A 299 -11.57 -16.70 10.43
CA ALA A 299 -11.68 -16.64 11.89
C ALA A 299 -12.45 -15.35 12.25
N GLY A 300 -13.33 -15.42 13.25
CA GLY A 300 -14.17 -14.29 13.66
C GLY A 300 -15.47 -14.73 14.36
N GLU A 301 -16.39 -13.77 14.52
CA GLU A 301 -17.67 -13.99 15.20
C GLU A 301 -18.56 -14.98 14.44
N ILE A 302 -19.09 -15.96 15.16
CA ILE A 302 -20.04 -16.94 14.61
C ILE A 302 -21.44 -16.32 14.64
N GLN A 303 -22.09 -16.25 13.47
CA GLN A 303 -23.47 -15.76 13.41
C GLN A 303 -24.42 -16.68 14.19
N SER A 304 -25.59 -16.16 14.56
CA SER A 304 -26.64 -16.90 15.29
C SER A 304 -27.08 -18.22 14.62
N ASN A 305 -26.81 -18.40 13.33
CA ASN A 305 -27.06 -19.62 12.56
C ASN A 305 -25.93 -20.67 12.67
N GLY A 306 -24.91 -20.42 13.48
CA GLY A 306 -23.76 -21.31 13.68
C GLY A 306 -22.72 -21.30 12.55
N LYS A 307 -22.79 -20.36 11.61
CA LYS A 307 -21.85 -20.27 10.47
C LYS A 307 -20.99 -19.03 10.57
N LEU A 308 -19.73 -19.19 10.17
CA LEU A 308 -18.84 -18.08 9.86
C LEU A 308 -19.10 -17.61 8.43
N THR A 309 -19.24 -16.29 8.22
CA THR A 309 -19.28 -15.73 6.87
C THR A 309 -17.88 -15.32 6.44
N THR A 310 -17.66 -15.19 5.13
CA THR A 310 -16.42 -14.61 4.59
C THR A 310 -16.26 -13.12 4.90
N SER A 311 -17.17 -12.54 5.68
CA SER A 311 -17.16 -11.16 6.18
C SER A 311 -17.45 -11.17 7.67
N ALA A 312 -16.88 -12.16 8.38
CA ALA A 312 -17.07 -12.30 9.81
C ALA A 312 -16.62 -11.03 10.54
N ASN A 313 -17.37 -10.65 11.58
CA ASN A 313 -16.94 -9.57 12.45
C ASN A 313 -15.66 -9.98 13.17
N ILE A 314 -14.79 -9.00 13.37
CA ILE A 314 -13.56 -9.21 14.11
C ILE A 314 -13.94 -9.30 15.59
N VAL A 315 -13.46 -10.33 16.28
CA VAL A 315 -13.79 -10.53 17.70
C VAL A 315 -12.89 -9.64 18.55
N THR A 316 -13.46 -8.54 19.04
CA THR A 316 -12.80 -7.58 19.95
C THR A 316 -13.24 -7.81 21.40
N GLY A 317 -12.44 -7.35 22.37
CA GLY A 317 -12.73 -7.41 23.81
C GLY A 317 -12.67 -8.80 24.46
N GLU A 318 -12.57 -9.88 23.69
CA GLU A 318 -12.58 -11.26 24.20
C GLU A 318 -11.21 -11.95 24.08
N LYS A 319 -10.80 -12.65 25.15
CA LYS A 319 -9.61 -13.52 25.18
C LYS A 319 -9.96 -14.88 24.59
N GLY A 320 -9.04 -15.48 23.84
CA GLY A 320 -9.25 -16.85 23.37
C GLY A 320 -8.44 -17.25 22.16
N LEU A 321 -8.34 -18.56 21.96
CA LEU A 321 -7.91 -19.17 20.72
C LEU A 321 -9.02 -19.03 19.66
N ILE A 322 -8.65 -18.53 18.49
CA ILE A 322 -9.52 -18.42 17.33
C ILE A 322 -8.89 -19.21 16.18
N THR A 323 -9.64 -20.16 15.62
CA THR A 323 -9.16 -21.02 14.54
C THR A 323 -9.93 -20.78 13.25
N ASN A 324 -9.37 -21.21 12.11
CA ASN A 324 -10.09 -21.17 10.85
C ASN A 324 -11.28 -22.14 10.86
N ARG A 325 -12.48 -21.67 10.52
CA ARG A 325 -13.73 -22.47 10.56
C ARG A 325 -14.14 -23.04 9.21
N SER A 326 -13.32 -22.84 8.19
CA SER A 326 -13.47 -23.49 6.89
C SER A 326 -12.10 -23.64 6.25
N VAL A 327 -12.07 -24.37 5.14
CA VAL A 327 -10.86 -24.62 4.36
C VAL A 327 -10.23 -23.30 3.91
N VAL A 328 -8.94 -23.14 4.18
CA VAL A 328 -8.14 -21.99 3.75
C VAL A 328 -7.11 -22.45 2.73
N THR A 329 -7.17 -21.89 1.52
CA THR A 329 -6.12 -22.16 0.53
C THR A 329 -5.08 -21.06 0.56
N ALA A 330 -3.88 -21.37 1.06
CA ALA A 330 -2.73 -20.48 1.03
C ALA A 330 -1.99 -20.64 -0.29
N LYS A 331 -1.82 -19.55 -1.03
CA LYS A 331 -1.14 -19.56 -2.34
C LYS A 331 -0.18 -18.40 -2.46
N THR A 332 0.90 -18.59 -3.20
CA THR A 332 1.71 -17.45 -3.65
C THR A 332 0.84 -16.56 -4.53
N GLY A 333 0.77 -15.26 -4.22
CA GLY A 333 0.00 -14.35 -5.05
C GLY A 333 0.69 -13.93 -6.33
N TYR A 334 0.03 -13.03 -7.06
CA TYR A 334 0.24 -12.88 -8.50
C TYR A 334 0.80 -11.50 -8.92
N THR A 335 0.73 -10.47 -8.09
CA THR A 335 1.13 -9.11 -8.51
C THR A 335 2.62 -9.00 -8.75
N THR A 336 3.44 -9.56 -7.86
CA THR A 336 4.89 -9.62 -8.05
C THR A 336 5.26 -10.54 -9.22
N SER A 337 4.37 -11.43 -9.68
CA SER A 337 4.57 -12.30 -10.86
C SER A 337 4.28 -11.62 -12.22
N HIS A 338 3.70 -10.42 -12.20
CA HIS A 338 3.30 -9.71 -13.42
C HIS A 338 4.50 -9.19 -14.23
N ALA A 339 4.44 -9.22 -15.57
CA ALA A 339 5.56 -8.82 -16.43
C ALA A 339 6.17 -7.45 -16.06
N ASP A 340 5.31 -6.48 -15.74
CA ASP A 340 5.70 -5.11 -15.40
C ASP A 340 6.15 -4.90 -13.93
N PHE A 341 6.19 -5.91 -13.07
CA PHE A 341 6.87 -5.79 -11.76
C PHE A 341 8.37 -5.57 -12.02
N ALA A 342 8.89 -4.42 -11.60
CA ALA A 342 10.20 -3.90 -12.00
C ALA A 342 11.12 -3.64 -10.79
N PRO A 343 11.61 -4.69 -10.11
CA PRO A 343 12.45 -4.55 -8.91
C PRO A 343 13.71 -3.71 -9.16
N GLU A 344 14.26 -3.73 -10.37
CA GLU A 344 15.40 -2.90 -10.77
C GLU A 344 15.11 -1.39 -10.77
N LEU A 345 13.85 -0.99 -10.96
CA LEU A 345 13.44 0.43 -10.85
C LEU A 345 13.26 0.80 -9.39
N TYR A 346 12.59 -0.07 -8.61
CA TYR A 346 12.37 0.19 -7.18
C TYR A 346 13.69 0.24 -6.42
N ALA A 347 14.65 -0.64 -6.73
CA ALA A 347 15.99 -0.62 -6.16
C ALA A 347 16.66 0.75 -6.34
N LYS A 348 16.60 1.30 -7.56
CA LYS A 348 17.15 2.63 -7.88
C LYS A 348 16.43 3.77 -7.18
N TRP A 349 15.12 3.70 -7.08
CA TRP A 349 14.32 4.72 -6.38
C TRP A 349 14.63 4.76 -4.89
N TYR A 350 14.74 3.60 -4.25
CA TYR A 350 15.13 3.53 -2.85
C TYR A 350 16.61 3.88 -2.64
N ASP A 351 17.49 3.58 -3.61
CA ASP A 351 18.89 4.02 -3.62
C ASP A 351 18.99 5.56 -3.65
N GLU A 352 18.22 6.21 -4.53
CA GLU A 352 18.13 7.67 -4.60
C GLU A 352 17.61 8.29 -3.29
N ILE A 353 16.59 7.70 -2.69
CA ILE A 353 16.07 8.15 -1.39
C ILE A 353 17.12 7.97 -0.28
N ALA A 354 17.87 6.86 -0.31
CA ALA A 354 18.93 6.60 0.66
C ALA A 354 20.07 7.61 0.52
N ASP A 355 20.53 7.88 -0.70
CA ASP A 355 21.57 8.89 -0.96
C ASP A 355 21.16 10.28 -0.49
N LYS A 356 19.89 10.66 -0.74
CA LYS A 356 19.31 11.91 -0.23
C LYS A 356 19.39 11.97 1.30
N PHE A 357 18.95 10.92 1.99
CA PHE A 357 18.99 10.86 3.45
C PHE A 357 20.41 10.88 4.01
N GLU A 358 21.33 10.09 3.43
CA GLU A 358 22.73 9.99 3.84
C GLU A 358 23.50 11.31 3.60
N SER A 359 23.06 12.12 2.63
CA SER A 359 23.58 13.48 2.41
C SER A 359 23.11 14.51 3.46
N GLY A 360 22.24 14.11 4.39
CA GLY A 360 21.73 14.93 5.49
C GLY A 360 20.39 15.62 5.20
N GLU A 361 19.74 15.31 4.08
CA GLU A 361 18.39 15.80 3.81
C GLU A 361 17.34 15.04 4.62
N SER A 362 16.28 15.74 5.03
CA SER A 362 15.15 15.12 5.74
C SER A 362 14.31 14.28 4.79
N LEU A 363 13.94 13.08 5.24
CA LEU A 363 12.83 12.30 4.67
C LEU A 363 11.53 12.47 5.46
N SER A 364 11.53 13.27 6.52
CA SER A 364 10.32 13.62 7.25
C SER A 364 9.81 14.97 6.76
N TYR A 365 8.56 14.99 6.32
CA TYR A 365 7.90 16.18 5.80
C TYR A 365 6.63 16.41 6.59
N LYS A 366 6.34 17.67 6.90
CA LYS A 366 5.10 18.08 7.55
C LYS A 366 4.57 19.31 6.85
N TYR A 367 3.32 19.22 6.39
CA TYR A 367 2.60 20.34 5.83
C TYR A 367 1.63 20.85 6.88
N THR A 368 1.67 22.15 7.16
CA THR A 368 0.74 22.79 8.11
C THR A 368 -0.24 23.73 7.42
N ASP A 369 -0.14 23.86 6.10
CA ASP A 369 -1.08 24.67 5.31
C ASP A 369 -2.44 24.00 5.28
N THR A 370 -3.47 24.75 5.67
CA THR A 370 -4.87 24.33 5.55
C THR A 370 -5.40 24.49 4.14
N ASP A 371 -4.73 25.31 3.32
CA ASP A 371 -5.22 25.73 2.02
C ASP A 371 -4.63 24.81 0.96
N GLY A 372 -5.39 23.79 0.56
CA GLY A 372 -5.15 23.04 -0.68
C GLY A 372 -5.90 23.68 -1.87
N PRO A 373 -5.80 23.10 -3.08
CA PRO A 373 -6.62 23.55 -4.19
C PRO A 373 -8.10 23.26 -3.96
N LEU A 374 -8.97 24.08 -4.55
CA LEU A 374 -10.31 23.62 -4.91
C LEU A 374 -10.17 22.58 -6.03
N ALA A 375 -10.24 21.31 -5.67
CA ALA A 375 -10.02 20.20 -6.58
C ALA A 375 -11.36 19.66 -7.11
N ALA A 376 -11.32 19.11 -8.32
CA ALA A 376 -12.44 18.38 -8.89
C ALA A 376 -12.00 17.11 -9.61
N VAL A 377 -12.82 16.08 -9.48
CA VAL A 377 -12.71 14.83 -10.22
C VAL A 377 -13.89 14.71 -11.19
N VAL A 378 -13.59 14.28 -12.42
CA VAL A 378 -14.60 14.12 -13.46
C VAL A 378 -15.09 12.68 -13.53
N ASN A 379 -16.40 12.49 -13.38
CA ASN A 379 -17.10 11.24 -13.60
C ASN A 379 -17.84 11.32 -14.93
N MET A 380 -17.27 10.72 -15.98
CA MET A 380 -17.89 10.74 -17.31
C MET A 380 -17.71 9.42 -18.03
N SER A 381 -18.62 9.15 -18.96
CA SER A 381 -18.49 8.07 -19.93
C SER A 381 -17.69 8.54 -21.14
N ALA A 382 -16.82 7.67 -21.63
CA ALA A 382 -16.19 7.85 -22.92
C ALA A 382 -17.06 7.22 -24.00
N VAL A 383 -17.11 7.85 -25.16
CA VAL A 383 -17.57 7.25 -26.41
C VAL A 383 -16.37 6.56 -27.02
N TRP A 384 -16.36 5.23 -26.97
CA TRP A 384 -15.23 4.43 -27.43
C TRP A 384 -14.90 4.70 -28.91
N GLY A 385 -13.65 5.07 -29.17
CA GLY A 385 -13.13 5.40 -30.51
C GLY A 385 -13.49 6.80 -31.05
N ASP A 386 -14.43 7.54 -30.42
CA ASP A 386 -14.80 8.89 -30.87
C ASP A 386 -14.08 9.98 -30.07
N LYS A 387 -12.83 10.22 -30.45
CA LYS A 387 -11.97 11.23 -29.83
C LYS A 387 -12.59 12.63 -29.82
N GLN A 388 -13.32 13.01 -30.87
CA GLN A 388 -13.88 14.36 -30.96
C GLN A 388 -15.08 14.54 -30.03
N ALA A 389 -15.97 13.55 -29.94
CA ALA A 389 -17.08 13.57 -28.99
C ALA A 389 -16.57 13.64 -27.54
N ASN A 390 -15.55 12.84 -27.22
CA ASN A 390 -14.92 12.86 -25.89
C ASN A 390 -14.27 14.21 -25.60
N LEU A 391 -13.50 14.77 -26.54
CA LEU A 391 -12.89 16.09 -26.38
C LEU A 391 -13.92 17.19 -26.16
N ASN A 392 -15.04 17.17 -26.88
CA ASN A 392 -16.12 18.15 -26.69
C ASN A 392 -16.68 18.08 -25.25
N LYS A 393 -16.88 16.86 -24.72
CA LYS A 393 -17.37 16.65 -23.35
C LYS A 393 -16.34 17.03 -22.29
N ILE A 394 -15.06 16.73 -22.54
CA ILE A 394 -13.93 17.17 -21.71
C ILE A 394 -13.91 18.71 -21.62
N VAL A 395 -14.02 19.41 -22.74
CA VAL A 395 -14.06 20.89 -22.77
C VAL A 395 -15.25 21.44 -21.99
N GLN A 396 -16.44 20.82 -22.12
CA GLN A 396 -17.60 21.21 -21.31
C GLN A 396 -17.30 21.13 -19.81
N TYR A 397 -16.71 20.03 -19.34
CA TYR A 397 -16.35 19.89 -17.92
C TYR A 397 -15.24 20.84 -17.47
N ILE A 398 -14.29 21.17 -18.34
CA ILE A 398 -13.29 22.21 -18.07
C ILE A 398 -13.98 23.57 -17.85
N GLU A 399 -14.94 23.92 -18.69
CA GLU A 399 -15.69 25.18 -18.58
C GLU A 399 -16.60 25.20 -17.34
N GLU A 400 -17.26 24.09 -17.03
CA GLU A 400 -18.05 23.92 -15.80
C GLU A 400 -17.17 24.06 -14.55
N ALA A 401 -16.02 23.40 -14.52
CA ALA A 401 -15.05 23.49 -13.42
C ALA A 401 -14.53 24.92 -13.24
N ALA A 402 -14.25 25.62 -14.34
CA ALA A 402 -13.85 27.03 -14.30
C ALA A 402 -14.94 27.94 -13.72
N LEU A 403 -16.22 27.69 -14.00
CA LEU A 403 -17.33 28.43 -13.40
C LEU A 403 -17.44 28.21 -11.88
N LEU A 404 -17.00 27.04 -11.40
CA LEU A 404 -16.95 26.70 -9.98
C LEU A 404 -15.66 27.18 -9.29
N GLY A 405 -14.70 27.74 -10.05
CA GLY A 405 -13.42 28.20 -9.52
C GLY A 405 -12.43 27.07 -9.20
N VAL A 406 -12.60 25.89 -9.81
CA VAL A 406 -11.69 24.75 -9.63
C VAL A 406 -10.28 25.13 -10.08
N GLU A 407 -9.30 24.76 -9.26
CA GLU A 407 -7.88 25.05 -9.47
C GLU A 407 -7.10 23.81 -9.92
N PHE A 408 -7.62 22.60 -9.62
CA PHE A 408 -7.02 21.33 -10.01
C PHE A 408 -8.09 20.33 -10.48
N LEU A 409 -8.07 19.95 -11.76
CA LEU A 409 -9.10 19.12 -12.40
C LEU A 409 -8.50 17.82 -12.94
N VAL A 410 -9.09 16.68 -12.58
CA VAL A 410 -8.58 15.36 -12.96
C VAL A 410 -9.62 14.56 -13.74
N PHE A 411 -9.27 14.19 -14.97
CA PHE A 411 -10.06 13.34 -15.85
C PHE A 411 -9.60 11.88 -15.78
N PRO A 412 -10.51 10.91 -16.01
CA PRO A 412 -10.18 9.49 -15.97
C PRO A 412 -9.11 9.04 -16.97
N GLU A 413 -8.55 7.87 -16.70
CA GLU A 413 -7.61 7.17 -17.57
C GLU A 413 -8.21 6.93 -18.96
N THR A 414 -7.42 7.14 -20.02
CA THR A 414 -7.80 6.94 -21.45
C THR A 414 -9.11 7.59 -21.91
N VAL A 415 -9.70 8.50 -21.14
CA VAL A 415 -11.04 9.04 -21.41
C VAL A 415 -11.15 9.77 -22.75
N LEU A 416 -10.03 10.25 -23.29
CA LEU A 416 -10.00 10.85 -24.63
C LEU A 416 -10.42 9.87 -25.72
N THR A 417 -10.15 8.57 -25.57
CA THR A 417 -10.39 7.54 -26.59
C THR A 417 -11.37 6.45 -26.15
N GLY A 418 -11.54 6.22 -24.84
CA GLY A 418 -12.08 4.96 -24.30
C GLY A 418 -10.95 3.98 -23.98
N TYR A 419 -11.25 2.96 -23.17
CA TYR A 419 -10.25 2.08 -22.55
C TYR A 419 -10.13 0.72 -23.27
N GLU A 420 -11.27 0.14 -23.65
CA GLU A 420 -11.40 -1.25 -24.07
C GLU A 420 -10.54 -1.56 -25.30
N TYR A 421 -9.89 -2.72 -25.27
CA TYR A 421 -9.13 -3.22 -26.42
C TYR A 421 -10.01 -4.10 -27.30
N GLN A 422 -9.97 -3.87 -28.60
CA GLN A 422 -10.53 -4.79 -29.60
C GLN A 422 -9.40 -5.27 -30.51
N ASN A 423 -9.43 -6.55 -30.85
CA ASN A 423 -8.45 -7.11 -31.78
C ASN A 423 -8.65 -6.46 -33.17
N PRO A 424 -7.62 -5.81 -33.76
CA PRO A 424 -7.76 -5.06 -35.02
C PRO A 424 -8.27 -5.89 -36.18
N GLN A 425 -7.95 -7.19 -36.22
CA GLN A 425 -8.40 -8.08 -37.31
C GLN A 425 -9.89 -8.44 -37.22
N THR A 426 -10.52 -8.19 -36.07
CA THR A 426 -11.95 -8.48 -35.82
C THR A 426 -12.76 -7.26 -35.44
N ASP A 427 -12.10 -6.10 -35.31
CA ASP A 427 -12.73 -4.84 -34.99
C ASP A 427 -13.64 -4.41 -36.14
N LYS A 428 -14.90 -4.11 -35.80
CA LYS A 428 -15.93 -3.74 -36.78
C LYS A 428 -16.16 -2.23 -36.85
N LEU A 429 -15.61 -1.47 -35.90
CA LEU A 429 -15.80 -0.04 -35.78
C LEU A 429 -14.62 0.74 -36.33
N ILE A 430 -13.40 0.19 -36.23
CA ILE A 430 -12.19 0.83 -36.74
C ILE A 430 -11.54 -0.08 -37.79
N ASP A 431 -11.62 0.34 -39.06
CA ASP A 431 -11.08 -0.39 -40.21
C ASP A 431 -9.59 -0.04 -40.42
N VAL A 432 -8.75 -0.40 -39.43
CA VAL A 432 -7.28 -0.22 -39.46
C VAL A 432 -6.56 -1.45 -38.90
N ASP A 433 -5.31 -1.66 -39.31
CA ASP A 433 -4.51 -2.84 -38.92
C ASP A 433 -3.84 -2.73 -37.53
N VAL A 434 -4.15 -1.69 -36.76
CA VAL A 434 -3.58 -1.42 -35.42
C VAL A 434 -4.70 -1.25 -34.39
N ALA A 435 -4.36 -1.33 -33.10
CA ALA A 435 -5.33 -1.09 -32.04
C ALA A 435 -5.87 0.35 -32.09
N MET A 436 -7.14 0.54 -31.74
CA MET A 436 -7.80 1.86 -31.63
C MET A 436 -6.92 2.89 -30.90
N GLN A 437 -6.36 2.46 -29.77
CA GLN A 437 -5.51 3.25 -28.89
C GLN A 437 -4.28 3.80 -29.62
N VAL A 438 -3.70 3.01 -30.53
CA VAL A 438 -2.52 3.36 -31.34
C VAL A 438 -2.91 4.34 -32.44
N GLU A 439 -3.98 4.03 -33.19
CA GLU A 439 -4.48 4.87 -34.29
C GLU A 439 -4.83 6.28 -33.81
N LEU A 440 -5.53 6.38 -32.67
CA LEU A 440 -6.02 7.66 -32.15
C LEU A 440 -5.02 8.42 -31.29
N ALA A 441 -3.87 7.81 -30.95
CA ALA A 441 -2.85 8.41 -30.10
C ALA A 441 -2.28 9.71 -30.69
N GLU A 442 -1.91 10.61 -29.79
CA GLU A 442 -1.25 11.88 -30.10
C GLU A 442 0.10 11.96 -29.40
N THR A 443 1.00 12.79 -29.91
CA THR A 443 2.20 13.17 -29.16
C THR A 443 1.80 14.01 -27.95
N ILE A 444 2.63 14.05 -26.92
CA ILE A 444 2.50 15.02 -25.83
C ILE A 444 3.80 15.83 -25.76
N PRO A 445 3.78 17.14 -26.06
CA PRO A 445 2.63 17.94 -26.50
C PRO A 445 2.08 17.55 -27.89
N GLY A 446 0.77 17.73 -28.08
CA GLY A 446 0.03 17.42 -29.31
C GLY A 446 -1.22 18.29 -29.49
N ALA A 447 -2.06 17.97 -30.47
CA ALA A 447 -3.20 18.81 -30.83
C ALA A 447 -4.16 19.02 -29.65
N THR A 448 -4.55 17.93 -28.99
CA THR A 448 -5.48 17.95 -27.85
C THR A 448 -4.84 18.62 -26.63
N THR A 449 -3.62 18.26 -26.25
CA THR A 449 -2.96 18.85 -25.06
C THR A 449 -2.64 20.32 -25.25
N ASN A 450 -2.31 20.78 -26.47
CA ASN A 450 -2.09 22.19 -26.75
C ASN A 450 -3.40 22.99 -26.60
N TYR A 451 -4.52 22.46 -27.12
CA TYR A 451 -5.80 23.12 -26.98
C TYR A 451 -6.24 23.21 -25.52
N ILE A 452 -6.11 22.12 -24.76
CA ILE A 452 -6.46 22.10 -23.33
C ILE A 452 -5.49 22.97 -22.51
N SER A 453 -4.21 23.06 -22.89
CA SER A 453 -3.25 23.97 -22.25
C SER A 453 -3.64 25.44 -22.39
N GLU A 454 -4.20 25.86 -23.54
CA GLU A 454 -4.75 27.21 -23.66
C GLU A 454 -5.97 27.45 -22.76
N LEU A 455 -6.81 26.43 -22.53
CA LEU A 455 -7.90 26.51 -21.53
C LEU A 455 -7.37 26.54 -20.09
N SER A 456 -6.38 25.72 -19.78
CA SER A 456 -5.67 25.69 -18.49
C SER A 456 -5.09 27.08 -18.15
N LYS A 457 -4.41 27.72 -19.11
CA LYS A 457 -3.92 29.11 -18.96
C LYS A 457 -5.05 30.11 -18.82
N LYS A 458 -6.10 30.00 -19.64
CA LYS A 458 -7.23 30.92 -19.62
C LYS A 458 -7.93 30.94 -18.26
N TYR A 459 -8.06 29.77 -17.63
CA TYR A 459 -8.78 29.60 -16.37
C TYR A 459 -7.85 29.53 -15.14
N GLY A 460 -6.54 29.49 -15.32
CA GLY A 460 -5.58 29.41 -14.21
C GLY A 460 -5.61 28.07 -13.48
N MET A 461 -5.92 26.97 -14.18
CA MET A 461 -6.25 25.68 -13.59
C MET A 461 -5.28 24.59 -14.04
N TYR A 462 -4.81 23.75 -13.13
CA TYR A 462 -4.12 22.50 -13.47
C TYR A 462 -5.12 21.49 -14.02
N ILE A 463 -4.81 20.84 -15.14
CA ILE A 463 -5.67 19.82 -15.75
C ILE A 463 -4.86 18.56 -16.01
N VAL A 464 -5.31 17.43 -15.45
CA VAL A 464 -4.74 16.10 -15.71
C VAL A 464 -5.72 15.31 -16.57
N LEU A 465 -5.25 14.80 -17.72
CA LEU A 465 -6.06 14.10 -18.71
C LEU A 465 -5.46 12.73 -19.07
N GLY A 466 -6.23 11.66 -18.86
CA GLY A 466 -5.89 10.33 -19.37
C GLY A 466 -6.06 10.24 -20.90
N MET A 467 -4.99 9.86 -21.59
CA MET A 467 -4.96 9.68 -23.05
C MET A 467 -3.86 8.71 -23.48
N THR A 468 -3.90 8.29 -24.75
CA THR A 468 -2.84 7.48 -25.36
C THR A 468 -1.78 8.39 -25.97
N GLU A 469 -0.51 8.16 -25.63
CA GLU A 469 0.65 8.96 -26.04
C GLU A 469 1.51 8.18 -27.02
N LYS A 470 1.71 8.71 -28.23
CA LYS A 470 2.67 8.15 -29.20
C LYS A 470 3.94 8.98 -29.26
N GLU A 471 5.04 8.30 -29.58
CA GLU A 471 6.28 8.96 -29.98
C GLU A 471 6.18 9.47 -31.43
N VAL A 472 7.10 10.36 -31.80
CA VAL A 472 7.23 10.80 -33.20
C VAL A 472 7.56 9.64 -34.13
N GLU A 473 8.45 8.75 -33.66
CA GLU A 473 8.79 7.50 -34.34
C GLU A 473 7.99 6.35 -33.72
N PRO A 474 7.28 5.53 -34.52
CA PRO A 474 6.50 4.42 -33.99
C PRO A 474 7.33 3.44 -33.16
N ILE A 475 6.72 2.94 -32.08
CA ILE A 475 7.31 1.93 -31.20
C ILE A 475 6.74 0.56 -31.60
N TYR A 476 7.59 -0.46 -31.69
CA TYR A 476 7.17 -1.82 -31.96
C TYR A 476 7.65 -2.78 -30.86
N GLU A 477 6.74 -3.63 -30.39
CA GLU A 477 7.04 -4.79 -29.53
C GLU A 477 6.48 -6.04 -30.24
N ASP A 478 7.35 -7.02 -30.52
CA ASP A 478 6.99 -8.24 -31.26
C ASP A 478 6.29 -8.00 -32.60
N SER A 479 6.71 -6.96 -33.33
CA SER A 479 6.12 -6.49 -34.61
C SER A 479 4.73 -5.86 -34.50
N THR A 480 4.21 -5.68 -33.29
CA THR A 480 2.97 -4.94 -33.01
C THR A 480 3.32 -3.51 -32.65
N GLU A 481 2.67 -2.54 -33.30
CA GLU A 481 2.84 -1.12 -32.97
C GLU A 481 2.26 -0.83 -31.58
N LYS A 482 2.96 -0.03 -30.77
CA LYS A 482 2.62 0.29 -29.40
C LYS A 482 2.68 1.79 -29.15
N VAL A 483 1.94 2.22 -28.14
CA VAL A 483 1.95 3.58 -27.59
C VAL A 483 2.12 3.52 -26.06
N TYR A 484 2.08 4.65 -25.37
CA TYR A 484 1.97 4.69 -23.92
C TYR A 484 0.53 4.96 -23.51
N ASN A 485 0.11 4.40 -22.37
CA ASN A 485 -1.02 4.90 -21.61
C ASN A 485 -0.50 6.05 -20.73
N SER A 486 -1.08 7.25 -20.82
CA SER A 486 -0.49 8.44 -20.22
C SER A 486 -1.49 9.38 -19.57
N ALA A 487 -1.03 10.07 -18.54
CA ALA A 487 -1.72 11.18 -17.91
C ALA A 487 -1.01 12.47 -18.34
N ALA A 488 -1.61 13.19 -19.29
CA ALA A 488 -1.14 14.49 -19.72
C ALA A 488 -1.44 15.54 -18.64
N ILE A 489 -0.49 16.41 -18.36
CA ILE A 489 -0.54 17.41 -17.29
C ILE A 489 -0.41 18.78 -17.95
N MET A 490 -1.48 19.56 -17.94
CA MET A 490 -1.51 20.93 -18.43
C MET A 490 -1.45 21.89 -17.25
N TYR A 491 -0.45 22.77 -17.27
CA TYR A 491 -0.19 23.72 -16.19
C TYR A 491 -0.83 25.09 -16.48
N PRO A 492 -1.22 25.84 -15.43
CA PRO A 492 -1.75 27.21 -15.57
C PRO A 492 -0.83 28.18 -16.32
N ASN A 493 0.48 27.91 -16.36
CA ASN A 493 1.47 28.72 -17.08
C ASN A 493 1.68 28.31 -18.54
N GLY A 494 1.01 27.26 -19.02
CA GLY A 494 1.13 26.72 -20.38
C GLY A 494 2.13 25.59 -20.55
N LYS A 495 2.87 25.20 -19.51
CA LYS A 495 3.71 23.99 -19.54
C LYS A 495 2.81 22.75 -19.76
N ILE A 496 3.36 21.76 -20.47
CA ILE A 496 2.73 20.46 -20.68
C ILE A 496 3.77 19.38 -20.36
N GLU A 497 3.39 18.41 -19.53
CA GLU A 497 4.17 17.19 -19.24
C GLU A 497 3.26 15.97 -19.31
N SER A 498 3.80 14.77 -19.21
CA SER A 498 3.02 13.55 -19.04
C SER A 498 3.69 12.58 -18.08
N PHE A 499 2.86 11.81 -17.37
CA PHE A 499 3.27 10.56 -16.75
C PHE A 499 2.86 9.40 -17.66
N ARG A 500 3.78 8.47 -17.92
CA ARG A 500 3.54 7.26 -18.72
C ARG A 500 3.38 6.07 -17.77
N LYS A 501 2.22 5.40 -17.82
CA LYS A 501 1.82 4.29 -16.94
C LYS A 501 2.91 3.24 -16.85
N MET A 502 3.27 2.85 -15.63
CA MET A 502 4.41 1.95 -15.40
C MET A 502 4.00 0.48 -15.27
N HIS A 503 2.75 0.22 -14.88
CA HIS A 503 2.24 -1.13 -14.68
C HIS A 503 0.95 -1.34 -15.44
N ARG A 504 1.00 -2.08 -16.55
CA ARG A 504 -0.15 -2.32 -17.42
C ARG A 504 -1.17 -3.28 -16.80
N ALA A 505 -2.43 -3.15 -17.16
CA ALA A 505 -3.56 -3.92 -16.66
C ALA A 505 -4.30 -4.66 -17.79
N GLY A 506 -4.59 -5.95 -17.59
CA GLY A 506 -5.40 -6.72 -18.54
C GLY A 506 -4.82 -6.70 -19.95
N SER A 507 -5.64 -6.32 -20.93
CA SER A 507 -5.28 -6.27 -22.36
C SER A 507 -4.43 -5.06 -22.76
N GLU A 508 -4.00 -4.22 -21.81
CA GLU A 508 -3.12 -3.09 -22.12
C GLU A 508 -1.79 -3.51 -22.76
N SER A 509 -1.30 -4.72 -22.50
CA SER A 509 -0.12 -5.26 -23.17
C SER A 509 -0.30 -5.41 -24.68
N GLU A 510 -1.53 -5.45 -25.18
CA GLU A 510 -1.80 -5.59 -26.61
C GLU A 510 -1.55 -4.30 -27.40
N TRP A 511 -1.60 -3.13 -26.74
CA TRP A 511 -1.49 -1.83 -27.42
C TRP A 511 -0.51 -0.84 -26.77
N SER A 512 -0.06 -1.10 -25.53
CA SER A 512 0.84 -0.19 -24.80
C SER A 512 2.15 -0.84 -24.36
N ILE A 513 3.16 0.01 -24.14
CA ILE A 513 4.38 -0.33 -23.40
C ILE A 513 4.46 0.43 -22.06
N PRO A 514 5.16 -0.12 -21.05
CA PRO A 514 5.37 0.57 -19.78
C PRO A 514 6.25 1.81 -19.90
N GLY A 515 5.89 2.85 -19.14
CA GLY A 515 6.81 3.93 -18.75
C GLY A 515 7.80 3.48 -17.68
N ASN A 516 8.75 4.35 -17.35
CA ASN A 516 9.84 4.03 -16.41
C ASN A 516 10.26 5.20 -15.51
N THR A 517 9.56 6.32 -15.57
CA THR A 517 9.97 7.57 -14.93
C THR A 517 8.84 8.08 -14.04
N PRO A 518 9.03 8.13 -12.72
CA PRO A 518 8.13 8.82 -11.80
C PRO A 518 8.00 10.30 -12.17
N VAL A 519 6.80 10.87 -11.97
CA VAL A 519 6.54 12.29 -12.24
C VAL A 519 6.02 12.96 -10.97
N ILE A 520 6.78 13.96 -10.52
CA ILE A 520 6.43 14.85 -9.42
C ILE A 520 6.27 16.26 -9.99
N ILE A 521 5.15 16.90 -9.70
CA ILE A 521 4.89 18.28 -10.11
C ILE A 521 4.97 19.20 -8.89
N ASP A 522 5.67 20.33 -9.04
CA ASP A 522 5.69 21.39 -8.05
C ASP A 522 4.48 22.31 -8.28
N THR A 523 3.64 22.45 -7.25
CA THR A 523 2.47 23.34 -7.23
C THR A 523 2.64 24.38 -6.12
N GLU A 524 1.75 25.36 -6.06
CA GLU A 524 1.72 26.31 -4.94
C GLU A 524 1.31 25.66 -3.61
N TRP A 525 0.66 24.49 -3.65
CA TRP A 525 0.22 23.73 -2.47
C TRP A 525 1.18 22.60 -2.06
N GLY A 526 2.35 22.51 -2.70
CA GLY A 526 3.33 21.44 -2.47
C GLY A 526 3.55 20.56 -3.69
N LYS A 527 4.12 19.37 -3.45
CA LYS A 527 4.53 18.43 -4.49
C LYS A 527 3.48 17.36 -4.73
N PHE A 528 3.01 17.21 -5.96
CA PHE A 528 2.00 16.22 -6.31
C PHE A 528 2.64 15.10 -7.13
N GLY A 529 2.48 13.85 -6.71
CA GLY A 529 2.92 12.68 -7.46
C GLY A 529 1.81 12.20 -8.39
N ILE A 530 2.16 11.83 -9.62
CA ILE A 530 1.19 11.37 -10.64
C ILE A 530 1.38 9.88 -10.90
N ASP A 531 0.31 9.10 -10.86
CA ASP A 531 0.31 7.71 -11.28
C ASP A 531 -1.00 7.36 -12.01
N ILE A 532 -1.15 6.12 -12.49
CA ILE A 532 -2.38 5.70 -13.20
C ILE A 532 -2.84 4.33 -12.73
N CYS A 533 -4.07 4.25 -12.22
CA CYS A 533 -4.85 3.02 -12.00
C CYS A 533 -4.07 1.89 -11.30
N ARG A 534 -3.50 0.97 -12.07
CA ARG A 534 -2.82 -0.19 -11.53
C ARG A 534 -1.56 0.18 -10.77
N ASP A 535 -0.90 1.28 -11.15
CA ASP A 535 0.28 1.83 -10.46
C ASP A 535 -0.03 2.01 -8.96
N GLY A 536 -0.96 2.89 -8.62
CA GLY A 536 -1.36 3.13 -7.22
C GLY A 536 -2.15 2.00 -6.57
N HIS A 537 -2.93 1.22 -7.34
CA HIS A 537 -3.72 0.13 -6.75
C HIS A 537 -2.90 -1.08 -6.32
N PHE A 538 -1.76 -1.37 -6.95
CA PHE A 538 -1.05 -2.63 -6.72
C PHE A 538 0.47 -2.49 -6.54
N TYR A 539 1.06 -1.32 -6.79
CA TYR A 539 2.50 -1.10 -6.70
C TYR A 539 2.80 0.07 -5.75
N PRO A 540 2.76 -0.19 -4.42
CA PRO A 540 2.99 0.84 -3.40
C PRO A 540 4.37 1.48 -3.49
N GLU A 541 5.32 0.86 -4.19
CA GLU A 541 6.67 1.37 -4.37
C GLU A 541 6.70 2.77 -4.99
N LEU A 542 5.82 3.04 -5.97
CA LEU A 542 5.75 4.37 -6.59
C LEU A 542 5.16 5.41 -5.64
N GLY A 543 4.08 5.09 -4.94
CA GLY A 543 3.48 5.99 -3.96
C GLY A 543 4.40 6.24 -2.76
N ARG A 544 5.16 5.23 -2.31
CA ARG A 544 6.18 5.41 -1.27
C ARG A 544 7.31 6.30 -1.76
N TYR A 545 7.77 6.10 -2.99
CA TYR A 545 8.78 6.97 -3.58
C TYR A 545 8.32 8.44 -3.59
N TYR A 546 7.10 8.71 -4.04
CA TYR A 546 6.53 10.06 -4.02
C TYR A 546 6.49 10.65 -2.61
N ALA A 547 5.99 9.91 -1.62
CA ALA A 547 5.92 10.39 -0.24
C ALA A 547 7.32 10.70 0.34
N ALA A 548 8.30 9.83 0.11
CA ALA A 548 9.68 10.03 0.56
C ALA A 548 10.41 11.16 -0.18
N MET A 549 9.98 11.50 -1.40
CA MET A 549 10.45 12.68 -2.15
C MET A 549 9.71 13.98 -1.77
N GLY A 550 8.80 13.90 -0.80
CA GLY A 550 8.11 15.02 -0.19
C GLY A 550 6.77 15.34 -0.84
N CYS A 551 6.21 14.46 -1.67
CA CYS A 551 4.85 14.65 -2.17
C CYS A 551 3.84 14.65 -1.03
N ASN A 552 2.86 15.55 -1.13
CA ASN A 552 1.74 15.64 -0.21
C ASN A 552 0.38 15.30 -0.84
N VAL A 553 0.33 15.14 -2.17
CA VAL A 553 -0.86 14.68 -2.89
C VAL A 553 -0.48 13.61 -3.92
N LEU A 554 -1.27 12.55 -4.00
CA LEU A 554 -1.26 11.55 -5.07
C LEU A 554 -2.41 11.82 -6.04
N VAL A 555 -2.11 12.00 -7.32
CA VAL A 555 -3.10 12.17 -8.39
C VAL A 555 -3.20 10.89 -9.20
N HIS A 556 -4.39 10.29 -9.21
CA HIS A 556 -4.61 8.90 -9.62
C HIS A 556 -5.80 8.76 -10.60
N PRO A 557 -5.65 9.08 -11.89
CA PRO A 557 -6.63 8.75 -12.92
C PRO A 557 -6.79 7.22 -13.08
N THR A 558 -8.03 6.76 -13.22
CA THR A 558 -8.33 5.32 -13.25
C THR A 558 -9.36 4.95 -14.32
N ALA A 559 -9.23 3.76 -14.88
CA ALA A 559 -10.28 3.04 -15.59
C ALA A 559 -10.28 1.58 -15.10
N THR A 560 -11.15 1.26 -14.14
CA THR A 560 -11.36 -0.13 -13.71
C THR A 560 -12.82 -0.43 -13.43
N THR A 561 -13.21 -1.67 -13.78
CA THR A 561 -14.51 -2.28 -13.46
C THR A 561 -14.50 -2.96 -12.08
N GLY A 562 -13.37 -2.93 -11.38
CA GLY A 562 -13.20 -3.47 -10.04
C GLY A 562 -14.08 -2.78 -9.00
N ASN A 563 -14.28 -3.46 -7.87
CA ASN A 563 -15.12 -3.00 -6.77
C ASN A 563 -14.72 -1.57 -6.32
N PRO A 564 -15.68 -0.63 -6.22
CA PRO A 564 -15.53 0.68 -5.56
C PRO A 564 -14.61 0.72 -4.34
N TRP A 565 -14.75 -0.25 -3.45
CA TRP A 565 -13.97 -0.36 -2.22
C TRP A 565 -12.45 -0.33 -2.43
N TYR A 566 -11.95 -0.84 -3.58
CA TYR A 566 -10.51 -0.81 -3.86
C TYR A 566 -9.92 0.60 -3.87
N ARG A 567 -10.71 1.60 -4.26
CA ARG A 567 -10.25 3.00 -4.31
C ARG A 567 -10.24 3.59 -2.91
N GLU A 568 -11.33 3.47 -2.17
CA GLU A 568 -11.40 3.99 -0.80
C GLU A 568 -10.36 3.35 0.11
N GLY A 569 -10.25 2.02 0.09
CA GLY A 569 -9.27 1.29 0.90
C GLY A 569 -7.83 1.54 0.44
N ARG A 570 -7.46 1.14 -0.79
CA ARG A 570 -6.06 1.18 -1.23
C ARG A 570 -5.55 2.60 -1.42
N ILE A 571 -6.35 3.49 -2.02
CA ILE A 571 -5.92 4.87 -2.22
C ILE A 571 -5.94 5.62 -0.88
N GLY A 572 -6.99 5.45 -0.07
CA GLY A 572 -7.02 6.00 1.29
C GLY A 572 -5.90 5.47 2.20
N SER A 573 -5.33 4.30 1.89
CA SER A 573 -4.17 3.76 2.60
C SER A 573 -2.92 4.64 2.46
N TYR A 574 -2.72 5.32 1.32
CA TYR A 574 -1.63 6.29 1.13
C TYR A 574 -1.86 7.54 1.99
N THR A 575 -3.11 7.96 2.17
CA THR A 575 -3.46 9.08 3.05
C THR A 575 -3.12 8.82 4.50
N ASP A 576 -3.44 7.63 5.01
CA ASP A 576 -3.12 7.30 6.39
C ASP A 576 -1.67 6.86 6.61
N ARG A 577 -1.07 6.05 5.71
CA ARG A 577 0.30 5.50 5.89
C ARG A 577 1.36 6.47 5.42
N ASP A 578 1.25 6.91 4.18
CA ASP A 578 2.29 7.71 3.52
C ASP A 578 2.07 9.21 3.73
N GLY A 579 0.92 9.59 4.29
CA GLY A 579 0.58 10.95 4.63
C GLY A 579 0.31 11.83 3.40
N MET A 580 0.01 11.25 2.25
CA MET A 580 -0.38 12.00 1.05
C MET A 580 -1.91 12.09 0.95
N ALA A 581 -2.48 13.27 0.77
CA ALA A 581 -3.87 13.36 0.28
C ALA A 581 -3.98 12.72 -1.12
N ALA A 582 -5.18 12.45 -1.60
CA ALA A 582 -5.37 11.84 -2.91
C ALA A 582 -6.48 12.49 -3.72
N ILE A 583 -6.27 12.60 -5.03
CA ILE A 583 -7.27 12.96 -6.02
C ILE A 583 -7.36 11.80 -7.00
N THR A 584 -8.40 10.97 -6.87
CA THR A 584 -8.59 9.77 -7.69
C THR A 584 -9.91 9.85 -8.43
N CYS A 585 -9.91 9.52 -9.72
CA CYS A 585 -11.15 9.45 -10.50
C CYS A 585 -11.22 8.17 -11.31
N ASN A 586 -12.42 7.74 -11.67
CA ASN A 586 -12.62 6.56 -12.49
C ASN A 586 -13.52 6.84 -13.70
N LEU A 587 -13.27 6.15 -14.81
CA LEU A 587 -14.19 6.13 -15.93
C LEU A 587 -15.58 5.66 -15.46
N LEU A 588 -16.65 6.23 -16.03
CA LEU A 588 -18.03 5.90 -15.65
C LEU A 588 -18.78 5.30 -16.84
N GLY A 589 -19.59 4.28 -16.60
CA GLY A 589 -20.53 3.79 -17.60
C GLY A 589 -19.92 2.76 -18.56
N PRO A 590 -20.63 2.42 -19.65
CA PRO A 590 -20.19 1.40 -20.59
C PRO A 590 -18.97 1.85 -21.40
N ASP A 591 -18.19 0.88 -21.86
CA ASP A 591 -17.09 1.10 -22.79
C ASP A 591 -16.99 -0.04 -23.83
N GLY A 592 -16.38 0.25 -24.97
CA GLY A 592 -16.26 -0.70 -26.07
C GLY A 592 -17.53 -0.84 -26.92
N ILE A 593 -17.77 -2.04 -27.45
CA ILE A 593 -18.84 -2.33 -28.41
C ILE A 593 -20.00 -3.01 -27.69
N PHE A 594 -21.23 -2.57 -27.95
CA PHE A 594 -22.43 -3.24 -27.46
C PHE A 594 -22.72 -4.50 -28.28
N ASP A 595 -22.80 -5.64 -27.61
CA ASP A 595 -23.25 -6.91 -28.19
C ASP A 595 -24.76 -7.09 -27.94
N GLU A 596 -25.56 -6.98 -29.00
CA GLU A 596 -27.01 -7.16 -28.94
C GLU A 596 -27.43 -8.59 -28.55
N GLN A 597 -26.60 -9.61 -28.79
CA GLN A 597 -26.93 -11.01 -28.50
C GLN A 597 -26.80 -11.30 -27.01
N THR A 598 -25.75 -10.78 -26.38
CA THR A 598 -25.49 -10.97 -24.94
C THR A 598 -26.06 -9.84 -24.09
N ASN A 599 -26.48 -8.73 -24.71
CA ASN A 599 -26.92 -7.50 -24.05
C ASN A 599 -25.84 -6.96 -23.07
N THR A 600 -24.59 -6.98 -23.51
CA THR A 600 -23.42 -6.53 -22.73
C THR A 600 -22.48 -5.69 -23.58
N TRP A 601 -21.72 -4.82 -22.93
CA TRP A 601 -20.62 -4.06 -23.54
C TRP A 601 -19.32 -4.86 -23.45
N SER A 602 -18.49 -4.84 -24.50
CA SER A 602 -17.24 -5.61 -24.53
C SER A 602 -16.25 -5.19 -23.44
N GLY A 603 -16.16 -3.88 -23.15
CA GLY A 603 -15.37 -3.35 -22.03
C GLY A 603 -16.07 -3.43 -20.67
N GLY A 604 -17.30 -3.96 -20.63
CA GLY A 604 -18.13 -3.99 -19.43
C GLY A 604 -18.65 -2.60 -19.03
N ILE A 605 -19.07 -2.49 -17.77
CA ILE A 605 -19.54 -1.24 -17.16
C ILE A 605 -18.54 -0.81 -16.11
N PHE A 606 -17.96 0.37 -16.29
CA PHE A 606 -17.10 1.00 -15.30
C PHE A 606 -17.99 1.63 -14.22
N ASN A 607 -18.01 0.99 -13.06
CA ASN A 607 -18.67 1.54 -11.87
C ASN A 607 -17.70 2.52 -11.20
N SER A 608 -18.03 3.81 -11.24
CA SER A 608 -17.13 4.86 -10.80
C SER A 608 -17.15 5.02 -9.28
N THR A 609 -15.98 5.18 -8.68
CA THR A 609 -15.86 5.82 -7.37
C THR A 609 -14.70 6.78 -7.49
N SER A 610 -15.03 8.05 -7.68
CA SER A 610 -14.06 9.13 -7.68
C SER A 610 -14.03 9.77 -6.30
N LEU A 611 -12.84 10.02 -5.77
CA LEU A 611 -12.63 10.44 -4.40
C LEU A 611 -11.59 11.57 -4.34
N ILE A 612 -11.89 12.56 -3.52
CA ILE A 612 -10.92 13.53 -3.02
C ILE A 612 -10.71 13.23 -1.54
N ILE A 613 -9.55 12.66 -1.22
CA ILE A 613 -9.26 12.10 0.09
C ILE A 613 -8.25 12.97 0.83
N THR A 614 -8.60 13.43 2.02
CA THR A 614 -7.70 14.14 2.95
C THR A 614 -7.69 13.43 4.29
N LYS A 615 -6.83 13.85 5.23
CA LYS A 615 -6.92 13.34 6.61
C LYS A 615 -8.11 13.98 7.32
N TYR A 616 -8.78 13.22 8.18
CA TYR A 616 -9.79 13.78 9.06
C TYR A 616 -9.12 14.39 10.30
N LEU A 617 -9.42 15.67 10.58
CA LEU A 617 -8.79 16.43 11.65
C LEU A 617 -9.86 16.90 12.66
N ASN A 618 -9.53 16.92 13.94
CA ASN A 618 -10.34 17.58 14.96
C ASN A 618 -10.15 19.11 14.95
N GLU A 619 -10.86 19.82 15.84
CA GLU A 619 -10.77 21.28 15.97
C GLU A 619 -9.36 21.80 16.31
N ASP A 620 -8.51 20.96 16.92
CA ASP A 620 -7.11 21.26 17.24
C ASP A 620 -6.13 20.94 16.10
N GLY A 621 -6.61 20.47 14.95
CA GLY A 621 -5.78 20.05 13.81
C GLY A 621 -5.09 18.70 14.01
N LYS A 622 -5.55 17.85 14.93
CA LYS A 622 -5.03 16.49 15.13
C LYS A 622 -5.83 15.47 14.34
N VAL A 623 -5.13 14.51 13.75
CA VAL A 623 -5.76 13.37 13.06
C VAL A 623 -6.49 12.50 14.07
N ILE A 624 -7.79 12.30 13.87
CA ILE A 624 -8.64 11.42 14.68
C ILE A 624 -9.54 10.58 13.77
N ALA A 625 -10.17 9.55 14.33
CA ALA A 625 -11.25 8.84 13.67
C ALA A 625 -12.43 9.80 13.42
N HIS A 626 -12.97 9.80 12.20
CA HIS A 626 -14.17 10.55 11.84
C HIS A 626 -15.36 10.03 12.68
N PRO A 627 -16.15 10.89 13.35
CA PRO A 627 -17.22 10.45 14.27
C PRO A 627 -18.29 9.55 13.63
N THR A 628 -18.63 9.80 12.35
CA THR A 628 -19.64 9.01 11.63
C THR A 628 -19.09 7.73 10.99
N THR A 629 -17.92 7.77 10.37
CA THR A 629 -17.37 6.62 9.61
C THR A 629 -16.34 5.82 10.41
N GLY A 630 -15.68 6.44 11.39
CA GLY A 630 -14.52 5.93 12.13
C GLY A 630 -13.20 6.06 11.42
N TYR A 631 -13.21 6.54 10.18
CA TYR A 631 -12.02 6.48 9.36
C TYR A 631 -11.14 7.70 9.68
N PRO A 632 -9.81 7.56 9.72
CA PRO A 632 -8.88 8.68 9.90
C PRO A 632 -8.72 9.53 8.63
N ILE A 633 -9.60 9.33 7.64
CA ILE A 633 -9.63 10.02 6.36
C ILE A 633 -10.98 10.71 6.17
N ASN A 634 -11.00 11.72 5.32
CA ASN A 634 -12.18 12.48 4.92
C ASN A 634 -12.31 12.36 3.40
N LEU A 635 -13.46 11.92 2.89
CA LEU A 635 -13.71 11.84 1.44
C LEU A 635 -14.28 13.16 0.88
N ASN A 636 -14.37 14.18 1.72
CA ASN A 636 -14.77 15.54 1.41
C ASN A 636 -16.12 15.61 0.68
N GLY A 637 -17.05 14.72 1.02
CA GLY A 637 -18.37 14.65 0.38
C GLY A 637 -18.39 14.05 -1.02
N THR A 638 -17.29 13.43 -1.46
CA THR A 638 -17.15 12.78 -2.79
C THR A 638 -17.25 11.25 -2.68
N GLY A 639 -17.49 10.59 -3.81
CA GLY A 639 -17.59 9.14 -3.92
C GLY A 639 -18.61 8.57 -2.96
N SER A 640 -18.17 7.71 -2.03
CA SER A 640 -19.07 7.05 -1.08
C SER A 640 -19.78 7.99 -0.10
N GLU A 641 -19.27 9.20 0.12
CA GLU A 641 -19.95 10.25 0.90
C GLU A 641 -20.91 11.12 0.06
N SER A 642 -20.94 10.95 -1.27
CA SER A 642 -21.79 11.77 -2.14
C SER A 642 -23.29 11.48 -1.96
N ILE A 643 -24.12 12.52 -2.12
CA ILE A 643 -25.57 12.40 -1.94
C ILE A 643 -26.16 11.37 -2.92
N GLY A 644 -26.85 10.36 -2.37
CA GLY A 644 -27.49 9.28 -3.13
C GLY A 644 -26.53 8.18 -3.60
N TYR A 645 -25.28 8.16 -3.12
CA TYR A 645 -24.35 7.07 -3.40
C TYR A 645 -24.88 5.72 -2.92
N ASP A 646 -25.57 5.67 -1.78
CA ASP A 646 -26.13 4.43 -1.24
C ASP A 646 -27.10 3.72 -2.19
N GLU A 647 -27.81 4.48 -3.01
CA GLU A 647 -28.73 3.95 -4.01
C GLU A 647 -27.99 3.58 -5.30
N ARG A 648 -27.07 4.45 -5.75
CA ARG A 648 -26.35 4.28 -7.02
C ARG A 648 -25.22 3.26 -6.97
N LYS A 649 -24.56 3.14 -5.81
CA LYS A 649 -23.30 2.42 -5.58
C LYS A 649 -22.14 2.87 -6.50
N THR A 650 -22.24 4.08 -7.06
CA THR A 650 -21.25 4.73 -7.94
C THR A 650 -21.31 6.25 -7.73
N SER A 651 -20.20 6.93 -7.98
CA SER A 651 -20.15 8.39 -8.10
C SER A 651 -21.17 8.88 -9.15
N PRO A 652 -21.80 10.04 -8.93
CA PRO A 652 -22.70 10.64 -9.91
C PRO A 652 -21.93 11.07 -11.17
N GLU A 653 -22.57 11.02 -12.34
CA GLU A 653 -22.01 11.64 -13.55
C GLU A 653 -21.86 13.15 -13.34
N GLY A 654 -20.74 13.72 -13.77
CA GLY A 654 -20.42 15.14 -13.62
C GLY A 654 -19.16 15.40 -12.82
N LEU A 655 -19.12 16.56 -12.17
CA LEU A 655 -18.02 16.99 -11.32
C LEU A 655 -18.32 16.68 -9.85
N GLU A 656 -17.40 16.02 -9.18
CA GLU A 656 -17.34 16.04 -7.72
C GLU A 656 -16.23 17.00 -7.32
N VAL A 657 -16.59 18.03 -6.56
CA VAL A 657 -15.72 19.17 -6.23
C VAL A 657 -15.55 19.26 -4.73
N ALA A 658 -14.32 19.43 -4.27
CA ALA A 658 -14.00 19.58 -2.86
C ALA A 658 -12.82 20.52 -2.63
N GLN A 659 -12.95 21.36 -1.60
CA GLN A 659 -11.84 22.13 -1.08
C GLN A 659 -10.93 21.19 -0.30
N MET A 660 -9.69 21.02 -0.75
CA MET A 660 -8.75 20.16 -0.04
C MET A 660 -8.17 20.88 1.21
N ASN A 661 -8.10 20.14 2.31
CA ASN A 661 -7.30 20.52 3.48
C ASN A 661 -6.04 19.64 3.56
N LEU A 662 -4.87 20.27 3.40
CA LEU A 662 -3.58 19.57 3.34
C LEU A 662 -2.80 19.61 4.67
N SER A 663 -3.35 20.18 5.74
CA SER A 663 -2.63 20.39 7.02
C SER A 663 -2.31 19.10 7.79
N GLY A 664 -2.92 17.98 7.39
CA GLY A 664 -2.60 16.64 7.90
C GLY A 664 -1.55 15.90 7.06
N THR A 665 -1.14 16.45 5.92
CA THR A 665 -0.25 15.76 4.98
C THR A 665 1.22 15.87 5.36
N GLY A 666 2.02 14.94 4.82
CA GLY A 666 3.44 14.82 5.11
C GLY A 666 3.84 13.39 5.46
N PHE A 667 5.02 13.01 5.01
CA PHE A 667 5.54 11.66 5.16
C PHE A 667 6.41 11.56 6.43
N SER A 668 6.12 10.56 7.26
CA SER A 668 6.90 10.25 8.45
C SER A 668 6.64 8.80 8.86
N ILE A 669 7.59 7.92 8.57
CA ILE A 669 7.56 6.52 8.97
C ILE A 669 8.71 6.28 9.96
N ALA A 670 8.39 5.65 11.10
CA ALA A 670 9.39 5.33 12.10
C ALA A 670 10.45 4.40 11.51
N ASN A 671 11.74 4.74 11.70
CA ASN A 671 12.88 3.95 11.25
C ASN A 671 12.81 3.56 9.75
N PHE A 672 12.25 4.42 8.90
CA PHE A 672 12.23 4.20 7.46
C PHE A 672 13.65 4.05 6.91
N ASN A 673 13.98 2.86 6.42
CA ASN A 673 15.32 2.48 5.98
C ASN A 673 15.36 2.27 4.46
N PRO A 674 15.49 3.34 3.65
CA PRO A 674 15.51 3.24 2.19
C PRO A 674 16.68 2.41 1.69
N ARG A 675 17.83 2.42 2.37
CA ARG A 675 19.00 1.62 1.98
C ARG A 675 18.68 0.12 2.04
N LEU A 676 18.06 -0.33 3.13
CA LEU A 676 17.62 -1.72 3.27
C LEU A 676 16.63 -2.13 2.16
N PHE A 677 15.65 -1.27 1.87
CA PHE A 677 14.67 -1.56 0.82
C PHE A 677 15.31 -1.59 -0.57
N SER A 678 16.28 -0.70 -0.84
CA SER A 678 17.07 -0.74 -2.07
C SER A 678 17.79 -2.08 -2.23
N GLU A 679 18.50 -2.53 -1.19
CA GLU A 679 19.19 -3.83 -1.19
C GLU A 679 18.23 -5.03 -1.37
N MET A 680 17.05 -4.96 -0.78
CA MET A 680 16.00 -5.98 -0.95
C MET A 680 15.54 -6.07 -2.41
N TYR A 681 15.22 -4.94 -3.03
CA TYR A 681 14.79 -4.94 -4.43
C TYR A 681 15.94 -5.22 -5.40
N ASP A 682 17.18 -4.83 -5.09
CA ASP A 682 18.37 -5.16 -5.87
C ASP A 682 18.59 -6.68 -5.91
N LYS A 683 18.44 -7.38 -4.78
CA LYS A 683 18.45 -8.86 -4.73
C LYS A 683 17.35 -9.48 -5.60
N LEU A 684 16.14 -8.94 -5.57
CA LEU A 684 15.05 -9.40 -6.44
C LEU A 684 15.36 -9.16 -7.92
N ALA A 685 15.98 -8.03 -8.27
CA ALA A 685 16.41 -7.74 -9.62
C ALA A 685 17.48 -8.73 -10.10
N GLN A 686 18.47 -9.06 -9.26
CA GLN A 686 19.46 -10.11 -9.55
C GLN A 686 18.78 -11.47 -9.81
N MET A 687 17.75 -11.82 -9.04
CA MET A 687 17.01 -13.06 -9.23
C MET A 687 16.17 -13.06 -10.51
N TYR A 688 15.50 -11.95 -10.83
CA TYR A 688 14.48 -11.94 -11.87
C TYR A 688 14.92 -11.37 -13.20
N ARG A 689 16.06 -10.67 -13.28
CA ARG A 689 16.53 -10.00 -14.49
C ARG A 689 17.82 -10.62 -14.99
N LYS A 690 17.73 -11.34 -16.11
CA LYS A 690 18.89 -11.99 -16.72
C LYS A 690 19.95 -10.97 -17.15
N ASN A 691 21.16 -11.07 -16.62
CA ASN A 691 22.28 -10.14 -16.86
C ASN A 691 22.13 -8.76 -16.18
N TYR A 692 21.27 -8.64 -15.18
CA TYR A 692 21.25 -7.44 -14.34
C TYR A 692 22.57 -7.32 -13.57
N ILE A 693 23.05 -6.09 -13.44
CA ILE A 693 24.24 -5.74 -12.67
C ILE A 693 23.73 -5.09 -11.37
N PRO A 694 24.08 -5.64 -10.19
CA PRO A 694 23.70 -5.07 -8.90
C PRO A 694 24.13 -3.60 -8.75
N LEU A 695 23.38 -2.81 -8.00
CA LEU A 695 23.75 -1.41 -7.70
C LEU A 695 25.00 -1.28 -6.81
N THR A 696 25.31 -2.33 -6.04
CA THR A 696 26.36 -2.33 -5.02
C THR A 696 27.70 -2.92 -5.48
N GLU A 697 27.85 -3.21 -6.79
CA GLU A 697 29.10 -3.72 -7.41
C GLU A 697 30.00 -2.64 -8.02
#